data_AF-A0A970XW74-F1
#
_entry.id   AF-A0A970XW74-F1
#
_cell.length_a   1.000
_cell.length_b   1.000
_cell.length_c   1.000
_cell.angle_alpha   90.00
_cell.angle_beta   90.00
_cell.angle_gamma   90.00
#
_symmetry.space_group_name_H-M   'P 1'
#
loop_
_entity.id
_entity.type
_entity.pdbx_description
1 polymer ?
#
loop_
_entity_poly.entity_id
_entity_poly.type
_entity_poly.pdbx_seq_one_letter_code
_entity_poly.pdbx_strand_id
1 'polypeptide(L)'
;MEEVRIGVYICDCGTNIAATVDTKKVTEFAQGLDSVVVARNYKYMCSDPGQNLIKDDIKEKKLNRVVVAACSPRMHEPTYRKALQDAGINQYYFQMANIREQCSWVHENKEMATEKAKALVEGAVHRVAFHEPLQNREVPVNPNVLVVGGGIAGIQAALEIADAGKKVYLVEKDPSIGGHMAMFDKTFPTLDCAACILTPKMTTVGQHPNIDLLSYSEVEEVSGFVGNFKAKIKRKARYVDETKCTGCGECSKVCPVHVDNEFDMGLSQRSAAYIQSAYAVPNKAVIDKKGVSPCRVACPADVNAHAYIALISQGKFKEALEVVRKSIPLAGVVGRVCYHPCESECERATVDEGLMIRDLKRFVADYEMKIGREKAGPIEITKDERVAVIGSGPAGLACAFDLIKNGYRVTVFEKAEKAGGLMRYGIPNFKLPENIVDTEIEYIKEMGVDIKTGSEVNDISGLFNQGYKAVFLATGAGKNKELGISGEASDNVFAALDFLKKINSGEKVAVGKKVVVIGGGNIAVEAARVAWRLGSKDVTVVYKKSEAEIPASDSEVEEAEQEGIKFKYGTTANEIVVRDGKVTGVKCVSEDKGQKSEEFLIDADNVINAVGQAVEETELPKELAFTELGYLEVDPVTLESNISGVFAGGEVVAGQLDVIASVAAGKAGAESIDRYLSGNDLREGRSEQMPRVSKVNKDKVKAKSRTVMPKLETSKRKDNFDEVELGFDESLAIEEAKRCLNCAVCSECMLCVKACEADAIVHDAKEQTLEVEVGSIIVTTGMKQFDPEVMYTYGYNRFDDVLTGLEFERLSNASGPTDGVVVKKNGEKPKSVAILHCVGSRDENYHKYCSRVCCMYSLKYAHLLKEKLPEADVYQLYIDMRCPGSGYEEFYLRLQDEGVNFIRGRAAEITNTAETPEEQDKLIVHVEDTLVRKKRKLPVDMVILSCALEPSDGAEQIGKVLSISKKADGFFLEKHPKLDPVATMTDGVFIAGCCQGPKDIPDTVAQASAAAARALAMISNNKVEIDGATSEIIEELCSGCRICNNLCPYSAITFNETKKVSEINPVLCKGCGVCVSACPSDAITGNHFTNKQIMAEIEGVLA
;
A
#
# COMPACT_ATOMS: atom_id res chain seq x y z
N MET A 1 10.46 -7.72 64.87
CA MET A 1 9.40 -7.26 63.96
C MET A 1 8.38 -6.52 64.78
N GLU A 2 7.89 -5.39 64.28
CA GLU A 2 6.79 -4.65 64.91
C GLU A 2 5.52 -5.51 64.89
N GLU A 3 4.73 -5.50 65.97
CA GLU A 3 3.46 -6.26 66.05
C GLU A 3 2.52 -5.81 64.92
N VAL A 4 1.95 -6.75 64.16
CA VAL A 4 1.01 -6.43 63.06
C VAL A 4 -0.34 -6.04 63.66
N ARG A 5 -0.87 -4.88 63.25
CA ARG A 5 -2.09 -4.28 63.80
C ARG A 5 -2.97 -3.79 62.64
N ILE A 6 -3.99 -4.57 62.32
CA ILE A 6 -4.80 -4.41 61.11
C ILE A 6 -6.13 -3.72 61.45
N GLY A 7 -6.50 -2.70 60.68
CA GLY A 7 -7.86 -2.15 60.64
C GLY A 7 -8.61 -2.61 59.41
N VAL A 8 -9.81 -3.18 59.58
CA VAL A 8 -10.65 -3.70 58.50
C VAL A 8 -11.92 -2.89 58.35
N TYR A 9 -12.19 -2.36 57.15
CA TYR A 9 -13.32 -1.46 56.91
C TYR A 9 -14.22 -1.97 55.80
N ILE A 10 -15.48 -2.24 56.12
CA ILE A 10 -16.47 -2.81 55.19
C ILE A 10 -17.39 -1.69 54.71
N CYS A 11 -17.46 -1.49 53.39
CA CYS A 11 -18.30 -0.46 52.78
C CYS A 11 -19.69 -1.01 52.43
N ASP A 12 -20.75 -0.28 52.75
CA ASP A 12 -22.11 -0.62 52.26
C ASP A 12 -22.31 -0.18 50.79
N CYS A 13 -21.57 0.85 50.37
CA CYS A 13 -21.69 1.53 49.08
C CYS A 13 -23.16 1.93 48.78
N GLY A 14 -23.85 2.46 49.80
CA GLY A 14 -25.29 2.68 49.76
C GLY A 14 -26.03 1.35 49.80
N THR A 15 -26.63 0.96 48.67
CA THR A 15 -27.24 -0.37 48.50
C THR A 15 -26.43 -1.28 47.59
N ASN A 16 -25.37 -0.79 46.93
CA ASN A 16 -24.64 -1.57 45.94
C ASN A 16 -23.97 -2.80 46.52
N ILE A 17 -23.49 -2.73 47.77
CA ILE A 17 -22.93 -3.89 48.49
C ILE A 17 -23.96 -4.41 49.47
N ALA A 18 -24.51 -3.55 50.34
CA ALA A 18 -25.37 -3.98 51.45
C ALA A 18 -26.70 -4.65 51.04
N ALA A 19 -27.19 -4.45 49.81
CA ALA A 19 -28.36 -5.19 49.33
C ALA A 19 -28.08 -6.69 49.22
N THR A 20 -26.92 -7.06 48.68
CA THR A 20 -26.54 -8.44 48.34
C THR A 20 -25.55 -9.05 49.34
N VAL A 21 -24.82 -8.25 50.12
CA VAL A 21 -23.86 -8.72 51.13
C VAL A 21 -24.30 -8.21 52.50
N ASP A 22 -24.37 -9.08 53.50
CA ASP A 22 -24.59 -8.68 54.88
C ASP A 22 -23.29 -8.10 55.47
N THR A 23 -23.08 -6.81 55.24
CA THR A 23 -21.84 -6.09 55.63
C THR A 23 -21.60 -6.09 57.14
N LYS A 24 -22.66 -6.21 57.95
CA LYS A 24 -22.54 -6.34 59.41
C LYS A 24 -21.96 -7.70 59.78
N LYS A 25 -22.49 -8.79 59.22
CA LYS A 25 -21.93 -10.14 59.43
C LYS A 25 -20.49 -10.25 58.96
N VAL A 26 -20.13 -9.61 57.84
CA VAL A 26 -18.73 -9.56 57.37
C VAL A 26 -17.85 -8.80 58.36
N THR A 27 -18.37 -7.72 58.96
CA THR A 27 -17.64 -6.94 59.98
C THR A 27 -17.44 -7.74 61.26
N GLU A 28 -18.49 -8.39 61.77
CA GLU A 28 -18.43 -9.26 62.95
C GLU A 28 -17.43 -10.41 62.73
N PHE A 29 -17.46 -11.02 61.55
CA PHE A 29 -16.47 -12.02 61.16
C PHE A 29 -15.04 -11.47 61.17
N ALA A 30 -14.81 -10.31 60.55
CA ALA A 30 -13.48 -9.70 60.48
C ALA A 30 -12.89 -9.34 61.86
N GLN A 31 -13.73 -9.07 62.87
CA GLN A 31 -13.26 -8.84 64.25
C GLN A 31 -12.61 -10.06 64.90
N GLY A 32 -12.95 -11.27 64.43
CA GLY A 32 -12.40 -12.52 64.95
C GLY A 32 -11.10 -12.98 64.27
N LEU A 33 -10.65 -12.28 63.21
CA LEU A 33 -9.45 -12.64 62.46
C LEU A 33 -8.17 -12.21 63.20
N ASP A 34 -7.10 -12.98 63.01
CA ASP A 34 -5.82 -12.73 63.66
C ASP A 34 -5.23 -11.35 63.28
N SER A 35 -4.56 -10.71 64.25
CA SER A 35 -3.98 -9.36 64.12
C SER A 35 -4.96 -8.22 63.79
N VAL A 36 -6.28 -8.47 63.70
CA VAL A 36 -7.30 -7.41 63.50
C VAL A 36 -7.61 -6.72 64.83
N VAL A 37 -7.27 -5.44 64.92
CA VAL A 37 -7.48 -4.61 66.13
C VAL A 37 -8.81 -3.87 66.08
N VAL A 38 -9.33 -3.61 64.89
CA VAL A 38 -10.61 -2.96 64.67
C VAL A 38 -11.23 -3.43 63.37
N ALA A 39 -12.52 -3.75 63.39
CA ALA A 39 -13.33 -3.82 62.18
C ALA A 39 -14.59 -2.98 62.31
N ARG A 40 -14.92 -2.22 61.26
CA ARG A 40 -16.10 -1.33 61.21
C ARG A 40 -16.78 -1.43 59.85
N ASN A 41 -18.11 -1.32 59.81
CA ASN A 41 -18.82 -1.01 58.58
C ASN A 41 -19.25 0.45 58.53
N TYR A 42 -19.24 1.03 57.33
CA TYR A 42 -19.75 2.38 57.09
C TYR A 42 -20.36 2.51 55.70
N LYS A 43 -21.28 3.48 55.56
CA LYS A 43 -22.12 3.60 54.37
C LYS A 43 -21.31 3.86 53.10
N TYR A 44 -20.33 4.76 53.17
CA TYR A 44 -19.46 5.15 52.06
C TYR A 44 -18.03 5.32 52.57
N MET A 45 -17.20 4.28 52.50
CA MET A 45 -15.82 4.36 53.00
C MET A 45 -14.96 5.39 52.25
N CYS A 46 -15.28 5.68 50.98
CA CYS A 46 -14.51 6.63 50.17
C CYS A 46 -14.85 8.11 50.44
N SER A 47 -15.92 8.40 51.20
CA SER A 47 -16.26 9.78 51.56
C SER A 47 -15.35 10.32 52.67
N ASP A 48 -15.31 11.64 52.86
CA ASP A 48 -14.47 12.24 53.91
C ASP A 48 -14.71 11.64 55.30
N PRO A 49 -15.96 11.41 55.76
CA PRO A 49 -16.20 10.70 57.03
C PRO A 49 -15.60 9.28 57.06
N GLY A 50 -15.72 8.52 55.97
CA GLY A 50 -15.16 7.17 55.87
C GLY A 50 -13.63 7.18 55.91
N GLN A 51 -12.99 8.10 55.18
CA GLN A 51 -11.54 8.27 55.21
C GLN A 51 -11.04 8.78 56.56
N ASN A 52 -11.74 9.72 57.20
CA ASN A 52 -11.39 10.21 58.54
C ASN A 52 -11.46 9.09 59.57
N LEU A 53 -12.47 8.23 59.50
CA LEU A 53 -12.59 7.07 60.38
C LEU A 53 -11.38 6.13 60.27
N ILE A 54 -10.83 5.90 59.08
CA ILE A 54 -9.56 5.17 58.89
C ILE A 54 -8.39 5.94 59.54
N LYS A 55 -8.25 7.24 59.24
CA LYS A 55 -7.13 8.07 59.73
C LYS A 55 -7.11 8.19 61.24
N ASP A 56 -8.28 8.31 61.87
CA ASP A 56 -8.43 8.43 63.32
C ASP A 56 -8.09 7.11 64.00
N ASP A 57 -8.62 5.98 63.51
CA ASP A 57 -8.28 4.65 64.03
C ASP A 57 -6.78 4.32 63.87
N ILE A 58 -6.13 4.73 62.76
CA ILE A 58 -4.67 4.58 62.57
C ILE A 58 -3.92 5.24 63.74
N LYS A 59 -4.29 6.47 64.09
CA LYS A 59 -3.63 7.23 65.17
C LYS A 59 -3.98 6.71 66.55
N GLU A 60 -5.27 6.47 66.82
CA GLU A 60 -5.77 6.06 68.14
C GLU A 60 -5.38 4.63 68.50
N LYS A 61 -5.48 3.70 67.53
CA LYS A 61 -5.26 2.27 67.75
C LYS A 61 -3.87 1.79 67.32
N LYS A 62 -3.05 2.72 66.82
CA LYS A 62 -1.69 2.49 66.29
C LYS A 62 -1.70 1.40 65.23
N LEU A 63 -2.60 1.52 64.26
CA LEU A 63 -2.67 0.57 63.16
C LEU A 63 -1.47 0.75 62.25
N ASN A 64 -0.91 -0.35 61.78
CA ASN A 64 0.17 -0.34 60.80
C ASN A 64 -0.18 -1.07 59.51
N ARG A 65 -1.41 -1.62 59.39
CA ARG A 65 -1.99 -2.21 58.18
C ARG A 65 -3.47 -1.87 58.07
N VAL A 66 -3.96 -1.72 56.84
CA VAL A 66 -5.38 -1.39 56.58
C VAL A 66 -5.93 -2.25 55.46
N VAL A 67 -7.09 -2.86 55.70
CA VAL A 67 -7.92 -3.52 54.69
C VAL A 67 -9.20 -2.73 54.47
N VAL A 68 -9.54 -2.43 53.22
CA VAL A 68 -10.86 -1.90 52.87
C VAL A 68 -11.59 -2.88 51.95
N ALA A 69 -12.73 -3.39 52.42
CA ALA A 69 -13.61 -4.26 51.67
C ALA A 69 -14.72 -3.42 51.01
N ALA A 70 -14.56 -3.12 49.73
CA ALA A 70 -15.44 -2.20 49.03
C ALA A 70 -15.51 -2.51 47.51
N CYS A 71 -15.19 -1.51 46.69
CA CYS A 71 -15.19 -1.58 45.24
C CYS A 71 -13.85 -2.07 44.66
N SER A 72 -13.67 -1.92 43.35
CA SER A 72 -12.41 -2.25 42.68
C SER A 72 -11.23 -1.38 43.13
N PRO A 73 -10.03 -1.97 43.33
CA PRO A 73 -8.80 -1.21 43.55
C PRO A 73 -8.50 -0.24 42.40
N ARG A 74 -8.92 -0.57 41.17
CA ARG A 74 -8.79 0.32 40.00
C ARG A 74 -9.49 1.68 40.16
N MET A 75 -10.40 1.81 41.12
CA MET A 75 -11.17 3.04 41.36
C MET A 75 -10.65 3.82 42.57
N HIS A 76 -10.55 3.18 43.75
CA HIS A 76 -10.32 3.88 45.01
C HIS A 76 -9.08 3.44 45.80
N GLU A 77 -8.24 2.55 45.26
CA GLU A 77 -6.95 2.26 45.89
C GLU A 77 -6.09 3.53 46.10
N PRO A 78 -5.93 4.43 45.10
CA PRO A 78 -5.21 5.69 45.32
C PRO A 78 -5.83 6.57 46.42
N THR A 79 -7.16 6.56 46.54
CA THR A 79 -7.89 7.31 47.58
C THR A 79 -7.49 6.82 48.97
N TYR A 80 -7.50 5.50 49.20
CA TYR A 80 -7.17 4.96 50.51
C TYR A 80 -5.67 4.98 50.80
N ARG A 81 -4.82 4.71 49.80
CA ARG A 81 -3.38 4.90 49.89
C ARG A 81 -3.03 6.32 50.36
N LYS A 82 -3.70 7.33 49.80
CA LYS A 82 -3.53 8.73 50.23
C LYS A 82 -4.01 8.97 51.67
N ALA A 83 -5.14 8.38 52.07
CA ALA A 83 -5.61 8.46 53.45
C ALA A 83 -4.60 7.87 54.46
N LEU A 84 -3.93 6.76 54.12
CA LEU A 84 -2.86 6.19 54.93
C LEU A 84 -1.65 7.13 55.04
N GLN A 85 -1.21 7.72 53.92
CA GLN A 85 -0.12 8.71 53.92
C GLN A 85 -0.46 9.90 54.81
N ASP A 86 -1.67 10.43 54.70
CA ASP A 86 -2.14 11.58 55.48
C ASP A 86 -2.27 11.23 56.98
N ALA A 87 -2.42 9.94 57.33
CA ALA A 87 -2.36 9.44 58.70
C ALA A 87 -0.92 9.19 59.20
N GLY A 88 0.08 9.25 58.32
CA GLY A 88 1.50 9.11 58.67
C GLY A 88 2.05 7.68 58.56
N ILE A 89 1.36 6.75 57.89
CA ILE A 89 1.86 5.39 57.64
C ILE A 89 2.08 5.14 56.14
N ASN A 90 2.91 4.15 55.81
CA ASN A 90 3.27 3.87 54.41
C ASN A 90 2.04 3.43 53.60
N GLN A 91 1.87 3.99 52.40
CA GLN A 91 0.72 3.72 51.54
C GLN A 91 0.57 2.25 51.11
N TYR A 92 1.67 1.50 51.04
CA TYR A 92 1.68 0.09 50.64
C TYR A 92 1.29 -0.86 51.79
N TYR A 93 1.02 -0.33 52.98
CA TYR A 93 0.37 -1.08 54.06
C TYR A 93 -1.16 -1.17 53.92
N PHE A 94 -1.65 -0.85 52.72
CA PHE A 94 -3.04 -0.98 52.33
C PHE A 94 -3.26 -2.24 51.49
N GLN A 95 -4.42 -2.90 51.69
CA GLN A 95 -4.93 -3.95 50.80
C GLN A 95 -6.44 -3.73 50.58
N MET A 96 -6.92 -3.94 49.36
CA MET A 96 -8.33 -3.80 49.02
C MET A 96 -8.97 -5.16 48.74
N ALA A 97 -10.10 -5.44 49.38
CA ALA A 97 -10.95 -6.58 49.05
C ALA A 97 -12.13 -6.10 48.19
N ASN A 98 -12.20 -6.54 46.93
CA ASN A 98 -13.26 -6.15 46.02
C ASN A 98 -14.52 -7.00 46.25
N ILE A 99 -15.43 -6.49 47.07
CA ILE A 99 -16.70 -7.17 47.39
C ILE A 99 -17.90 -6.56 46.64
N ARG A 100 -17.66 -5.66 45.67
CA ARG A 100 -18.70 -5.06 44.82
C ARG A 100 -18.70 -5.66 43.42
N GLU A 101 -17.76 -5.25 42.57
CA GLU A 101 -17.67 -5.72 41.19
C GLU A 101 -17.42 -7.24 41.10
N GLN A 102 -16.68 -7.82 42.05
CA GLN A 102 -16.37 -9.25 42.08
C GLN A 102 -17.29 -10.08 43.00
N CYS A 103 -18.24 -9.44 43.69
CA CYS A 103 -19.16 -10.12 44.60
C CYS A 103 -20.58 -9.56 44.47
N SER A 104 -20.92 -8.47 45.17
CA SER A 104 -22.32 -8.02 45.30
C SER A 104 -23.06 -7.76 44.00
N TRP A 105 -22.38 -7.32 42.93
CA TRP A 105 -23.00 -7.03 41.63
C TRP A 105 -23.21 -8.25 40.73
N VAL A 106 -22.55 -9.36 41.01
CA VAL A 106 -22.56 -10.54 40.12
C VAL A 106 -23.15 -11.79 40.80
N HIS A 107 -23.67 -11.65 42.02
CA HIS A 107 -24.30 -12.73 42.78
C HIS A 107 -25.74 -12.32 43.12
N GLU A 108 -26.69 -13.23 42.98
CA GLU A 108 -28.09 -12.99 43.37
C GLU A 108 -28.38 -13.50 44.79
N ASN A 109 -27.68 -14.57 45.22
CA ASN A 109 -27.87 -15.16 46.54
C ASN A 109 -27.06 -14.39 47.61
N LYS A 110 -27.79 -13.78 48.54
CA LYS A 110 -27.21 -12.95 49.62
C LYS A 110 -26.31 -13.71 50.59
N GLU A 111 -26.69 -14.93 50.95
CA GLU A 111 -25.90 -15.76 51.88
C GLU A 111 -24.57 -16.16 51.24
N MET A 112 -24.61 -16.68 50.01
CA MET A 112 -23.40 -17.03 49.27
C MET A 112 -22.50 -15.81 49.01
N ALA A 113 -23.08 -14.66 48.65
CA ALA A 113 -22.32 -13.43 48.47
C ALA A 113 -21.69 -12.95 49.79
N THR A 114 -22.37 -13.16 50.92
CA THR A 114 -21.82 -12.81 52.25
C THR A 114 -20.66 -13.73 52.62
N GLU A 115 -20.77 -15.04 52.42
CA GLU A 115 -19.66 -15.98 52.67
C GLU A 115 -18.48 -15.72 51.75
N LYS A 116 -18.72 -15.44 50.46
CA LYS A 116 -17.66 -15.02 49.54
C LYS A 116 -16.98 -13.73 50.00
N ALA A 117 -17.75 -12.74 50.45
CA ALA A 117 -17.19 -11.49 50.95
C ALA A 117 -16.31 -11.70 52.19
N LYS A 118 -16.67 -12.62 53.09
CA LYS A 118 -15.83 -13.01 54.23
C LYS A 118 -14.50 -13.60 53.77
N ALA A 119 -14.52 -14.59 52.87
CA ALA A 119 -13.31 -15.21 52.34
C ALA A 119 -12.39 -14.20 51.64
N LEU A 120 -12.95 -13.25 50.87
CA LEU A 120 -12.19 -12.17 50.24
C LEU A 120 -11.56 -11.22 51.28
N VAL A 121 -12.27 -10.91 52.36
CA VAL A 121 -11.74 -10.11 53.47
C VAL A 121 -10.62 -10.84 54.19
N GLU A 122 -10.80 -12.13 54.47
CA GLU A 122 -9.81 -12.95 55.16
C GLU A 122 -8.52 -13.10 54.34
N GLY A 123 -8.63 -13.38 53.05
CA GLY A 123 -7.47 -13.36 52.13
C GLY A 123 -6.74 -12.03 52.15
N ALA A 124 -7.48 -10.90 52.11
CA ALA A 124 -6.87 -9.57 52.18
C ALA A 124 -6.17 -9.29 53.52
N VAL A 125 -6.74 -9.75 54.64
CA VAL A 125 -6.14 -9.64 55.99
C VAL A 125 -4.85 -10.46 56.08
N HIS A 126 -4.87 -11.70 55.61
CA HIS A 126 -3.68 -12.56 55.61
C HIS A 126 -2.56 -11.97 54.74
N ARG A 127 -2.91 -11.44 53.56
CA ARG A 127 -1.94 -10.82 52.66
C ARG A 127 -1.32 -9.54 53.24
N VAL A 128 -2.15 -8.63 53.75
CA VAL A 128 -1.68 -7.31 54.22
C VAL A 128 -0.71 -7.43 55.39
N ALA A 129 -0.82 -8.49 56.20
CA ALA A 129 0.11 -8.79 57.29
C ALA A 129 1.57 -8.90 56.81
N PHE A 130 1.79 -9.35 55.57
CA PHE A 130 3.11 -9.47 54.95
C PHE A 130 3.49 -8.29 54.04
N HIS A 131 2.68 -7.23 53.98
CA HIS A 131 3.06 -6.04 53.22
C HIS A 131 4.29 -5.36 53.83
N GLU A 132 5.14 -4.86 52.95
CA GLU A 132 6.37 -4.14 53.28
C GLU A 132 6.26 -2.68 52.81
N PRO A 133 6.96 -1.73 53.43
CA PRO A 133 6.89 -0.34 53.03
C PRO A 133 7.64 -0.16 51.71
N LEU A 134 6.96 0.37 50.69
CA LEU A 134 7.60 0.74 49.42
C LEU A 134 7.60 2.26 49.25
N GLN A 135 8.50 2.75 48.38
CA GLN A 135 8.61 4.16 48.03
C GLN A 135 8.30 4.34 46.55
N ASN A 136 7.50 5.35 46.25
CA ASN A 136 7.33 5.80 44.87
C ASN A 136 8.63 6.46 44.42
N ARG A 137 8.94 6.30 43.14
CA ARG A 137 10.08 6.98 42.52
C ARG A 137 9.59 8.19 41.78
N GLU A 138 10.26 9.33 41.93
CA GLU A 138 9.97 10.51 41.13
C GLU A 138 10.86 10.55 39.90
N VAL A 139 10.27 10.75 38.74
CA VAL A 139 10.98 10.98 37.47
C VAL A 139 10.64 12.36 36.93
N PRO A 140 11.60 13.07 36.31
CA PRO A 140 11.31 14.33 35.64
C PRO A 140 10.36 14.11 34.47
N VAL A 141 9.57 15.15 34.16
CA VAL A 141 8.65 15.15 33.03
C VAL A 141 9.23 15.98 31.89
N ASN A 142 9.39 15.35 30.72
CA ASN A 142 9.65 16.07 29.48
C ASN A 142 8.41 16.95 29.14
N PRO A 143 8.58 18.27 28.91
CA PRO A 143 7.45 19.17 28.69
C PRO A 143 6.82 19.06 27.29
N ASN A 144 7.43 18.32 26.36
CA ASN A 144 6.92 18.18 25.00
C ASN A 144 5.75 17.18 24.96
N VAL A 145 4.80 17.41 24.03
CA VAL A 145 3.64 16.53 23.85
C VAL A 145 3.57 16.01 22.42
N LEU A 146 3.25 14.73 22.26
CA LEU A 146 2.90 14.14 20.98
C LEU A 146 1.38 14.08 20.83
N VAL A 147 0.84 14.60 19.73
CA VAL A 147 -0.57 14.46 19.36
C VAL A 147 -0.67 13.60 18.10
N VAL A 148 -1.45 12.53 18.14
CA VAL A 148 -1.56 11.54 17.06
C VAL A 148 -2.94 11.62 16.39
N GLY A 149 -3.00 12.27 15.23
CA GLY A 149 -4.21 12.50 14.43
C GLY A 149 -4.61 13.98 14.42
N GLY A 150 -4.54 14.61 13.26
CA GLY A 150 -4.81 16.04 13.00
C GLY A 150 -6.25 16.38 12.65
N GLY A 151 -7.23 15.61 13.12
CA GLY A 151 -8.64 16.03 13.10
C GLY A 151 -8.91 17.19 14.08
N ILE A 152 -10.15 17.68 14.14
CA ILE A 152 -10.54 18.79 15.05
C ILE A 152 -10.14 18.55 16.52
N ALA A 153 -10.14 17.29 16.98
CA ALA A 153 -9.66 16.92 18.31
C ALA A 153 -8.16 17.20 18.49
N GLY A 154 -7.33 16.72 17.56
CA GLY A 154 -5.88 16.90 17.64
C GLY A 154 -5.47 18.35 17.42
N ILE A 155 -6.14 19.04 16.50
CA ILE A 155 -5.97 20.48 16.27
C ILE A 155 -6.24 21.24 17.57
N GLN A 156 -7.37 20.99 18.24
CA GLN A 156 -7.69 21.68 19.49
C GLN A 156 -6.68 21.35 20.59
N ALA A 157 -6.36 20.06 20.79
CA ALA A 157 -5.40 19.65 21.82
C ALA A 157 -4.00 20.26 21.59
N ALA A 158 -3.54 20.29 20.34
CA ALA A 158 -2.26 20.89 19.98
C ALA A 158 -2.24 22.39 20.25
N LEU A 159 -3.29 23.12 19.87
CA LEU A 159 -3.38 24.57 20.11
C LEU A 159 -3.37 24.88 21.62
N GLU A 160 -4.18 24.21 22.43
CA GLU A 160 -4.25 24.45 23.88
C GLU A 160 -2.89 24.27 24.57
N ILE A 161 -2.14 23.24 24.17
CA ILE A 161 -0.82 22.93 24.74
C ILE A 161 0.23 23.93 24.24
N ALA A 162 0.15 24.29 22.97
CA ALA A 162 1.09 25.21 22.33
C ALA A 162 0.91 26.66 22.81
N ASP A 163 -0.34 27.09 23.01
CA ASP A 163 -0.71 28.39 23.60
C ASP A 163 -0.27 28.48 25.06
N ALA A 164 -0.22 27.35 25.78
CA ALA A 164 0.40 27.24 27.11
C ALA A 164 1.95 27.24 27.08
N GLY A 165 2.56 27.48 25.91
CA GLY A 165 4.00 27.62 25.74
C GLY A 165 4.77 26.30 25.72
N LYS A 166 4.10 25.17 25.46
CA LYS A 166 4.73 23.85 25.39
C LYS A 166 4.88 23.37 23.96
N LYS A 167 5.97 22.65 23.67
CA LYS A 167 6.22 22.10 22.34
C LYS A 167 5.27 20.96 22.05
N VAL A 168 4.70 20.94 20.85
CA VAL A 168 3.82 19.88 20.37
C VAL A 168 4.37 19.31 19.06
N TYR A 169 4.43 17.98 18.98
CA TYR A 169 4.57 17.27 17.71
C TYR A 169 3.18 16.78 17.30
N LEU A 170 2.62 17.33 16.22
CA LEU A 170 1.31 16.91 15.71
C LEU A 170 1.51 16.02 14.49
N VAL A 171 1.25 14.71 14.64
CA VAL A 171 1.39 13.71 13.58
C VAL A 171 0.05 13.50 12.89
N GLU A 172 0.03 13.67 11.56
CA GLU A 172 -1.14 13.42 10.72
C GLU A 172 -0.78 12.47 9.58
N LYS A 173 -1.58 11.41 9.40
CA LYS A 173 -1.38 10.35 8.42
C LYS A 173 -1.57 10.86 7.00
N ASP A 174 -2.54 11.73 6.81
CA ASP A 174 -2.91 12.30 5.52
C ASP A 174 -2.02 13.50 5.16
N PRO A 175 -1.99 13.92 3.88
CA PRO A 175 -1.23 15.09 3.44
C PRO A 175 -1.59 16.40 4.15
N SER A 176 -2.81 16.52 4.68
CA SER A 176 -3.35 17.69 5.38
C SER A 176 -4.06 17.31 6.67
N ILE A 177 -4.00 18.21 7.65
CA ILE A 177 -4.88 18.17 8.84
C ILE A 177 -6.32 18.55 8.47
N GLY A 178 -7.25 18.35 9.42
CA GLY A 178 -8.67 18.71 9.33
C GLY A 178 -9.61 17.53 9.58
N GLY A 179 -9.18 16.32 9.17
CA GLY A 179 -9.95 15.08 9.30
C GLY A 179 -11.34 15.15 8.64
N HIS A 180 -12.30 14.37 9.16
CA HIS A 180 -13.66 14.31 8.61
C HIS A 180 -14.39 15.66 8.63
N MET A 181 -14.11 16.53 9.61
CA MET A 181 -14.75 17.86 9.66
C MET A 181 -14.43 18.72 8.43
N ALA A 182 -13.26 18.51 7.83
CA ALA A 182 -12.88 19.16 6.58
C ALA A 182 -13.72 18.68 5.38
N MET A 183 -14.37 17.52 5.46
CA MET A 183 -15.23 17.00 4.39
C MET A 183 -16.66 17.59 4.44
N PHE A 184 -17.09 18.07 5.60
CA PHE A 184 -18.47 18.51 5.83
C PHE A 184 -18.77 19.85 5.15
N ASP A 185 -20.02 20.02 4.72
CA ASP A 185 -20.51 21.30 4.19
C ASP A 185 -20.81 22.29 5.34
N LYS A 186 -21.83 21.95 6.14
CA LYS A 186 -22.25 22.67 7.34
C LYS A 186 -22.12 21.81 8.60
N THR A 187 -22.19 22.40 9.78
CA THR A 187 -22.22 21.69 11.08
C THR A 187 -23.53 21.96 11.82
N PHE A 188 -24.16 20.91 12.34
CA PHE A 188 -25.33 21.05 13.20
C PHE A 188 -24.92 21.53 14.61
N PRO A 189 -25.83 22.14 15.38
CA PRO A 189 -27.20 22.56 15.00
C PRO A 189 -27.22 23.96 14.38
N THR A 190 -26.10 24.69 14.43
CA THR A 190 -26.02 26.10 14.04
C THR A 190 -26.08 26.31 12.53
N LEU A 191 -25.75 25.28 11.74
CA LEU A 191 -25.62 25.32 10.29
C LEU A 191 -24.48 26.25 9.83
N ASP A 192 -23.47 26.45 10.68
CA ASP A 192 -22.25 27.13 10.27
C ASP A 192 -21.51 26.31 9.21
N CYS A 193 -20.83 26.98 8.29
CA CYS A 193 -19.94 26.31 7.35
C CYS A 193 -18.77 25.67 8.12
N ALA A 194 -18.55 24.36 7.90
CA ALA A 194 -17.51 23.63 8.62
C ALA A 194 -16.11 24.19 8.33
N ALA A 195 -15.84 24.53 7.06
CA ALA A 195 -14.58 25.12 6.64
C ALA A 195 -14.33 26.50 7.30
N CYS A 196 -15.37 27.32 7.49
CA CYS A 196 -15.24 28.63 8.14
C CYS A 196 -14.77 28.53 9.60
N ILE A 197 -15.13 27.46 10.30
CA ILE A 197 -14.70 27.23 11.69
C ILE A 197 -13.35 26.51 11.74
N LEU A 198 -13.14 25.53 10.86
CA LEU A 198 -11.99 24.65 10.90
C LEU A 198 -10.72 25.29 10.29
N THR A 199 -10.84 25.93 9.13
CA THR A 199 -9.68 26.45 8.37
C THR A 199 -8.84 27.47 9.15
N PRO A 200 -9.44 28.40 9.92
CA PRO A 200 -8.66 29.29 10.78
C PRO A 200 -7.81 28.52 11.80
N LYS A 201 -8.38 27.50 12.45
CA LYS A 201 -7.64 26.65 13.41
C LYS A 201 -6.52 25.86 12.73
N MET A 202 -6.79 25.30 11.55
CA MET A 202 -5.77 24.62 10.74
C MET A 202 -4.61 25.55 10.40
N THR A 203 -4.92 26.77 9.95
CA THR A 203 -3.91 27.79 9.60
C THR A 203 -3.09 28.17 10.82
N THR A 204 -3.73 28.40 11.98
CA THR A 204 -3.03 28.68 13.24
C THR A 204 -2.07 27.55 13.59
N VAL A 205 -2.51 26.28 13.51
CA VAL A 205 -1.64 25.12 13.74
C VAL A 205 -0.43 25.12 12.81
N GLY A 206 -0.64 25.34 11.50
CA GLY A 206 0.44 25.33 10.51
C GLY A 206 1.46 26.48 10.66
N GLN A 207 1.13 27.53 11.43
CA GLN A 207 1.99 28.69 11.65
C GLN A 207 2.48 28.82 13.10
N HIS A 208 2.00 27.96 14.01
CA HIS A 208 2.28 28.11 15.43
C HIS A 208 3.74 27.73 15.76
N PRO A 209 4.52 28.61 16.42
CA PRO A 209 5.96 28.38 16.65
C PRO A 209 6.26 27.16 17.55
N ASN A 210 5.32 26.82 18.44
CA ASN A 210 5.44 25.66 19.32
C ASN A 210 4.87 24.36 18.73
N ILE A 211 4.34 24.34 17.51
CA ILE A 211 3.79 23.12 16.89
C ILE A 211 4.67 22.70 15.72
N ASP A 212 5.26 21.51 15.81
CA ASP A 212 5.84 20.83 14.67
C ASP A 212 4.77 19.96 14.01
N LEU A 213 4.22 20.45 12.90
CA LEU A 213 3.24 19.72 12.11
C LEU A 213 3.93 18.68 11.22
N LEU A 214 3.82 17.41 11.60
CA LEU A 214 4.31 16.25 10.88
C LEU A 214 3.15 15.61 10.11
N SER A 215 2.71 16.29 9.05
CA SER A 215 1.71 15.76 8.11
C SER A 215 2.32 14.71 7.18
N TYR A 216 1.47 13.88 6.59
CA TYR A 216 1.88 12.71 5.80
C TYR A 216 2.87 11.80 6.56
N SER A 217 2.64 11.63 7.86
CA SER A 217 3.51 10.90 8.79
C SER A 217 2.71 9.98 9.70
N GLU A 218 3.31 8.89 10.14
CA GLU A 218 2.68 7.90 11.01
C GLU A 218 3.61 7.56 12.18
N VAL A 219 3.05 7.27 13.36
CA VAL A 219 3.81 6.78 14.51
C VAL A 219 4.03 5.27 14.35
N GLU A 220 5.28 4.83 14.24
CA GLU A 220 5.63 3.41 14.07
C GLU A 220 5.85 2.70 15.40
N GLU A 221 6.52 3.37 16.33
CA GLU A 221 6.96 2.77 17.59
C GLU A 221 6.94 3.83 18.70
N VAL A 222 6.56 3.41 19.91
CA VAL A 222 6.70 4.21 21.12
C VAL A 222 7.30 3.33 22.20
N SER A 223 8.37 3.82 22.80
CA SER A 223 9.03 3.20 23.95
C SER A 223 9.13 4.19 25.11
N GLY A 224 9.53 3.70 26.28
CA GLY A 224 9.65 4.51 27.49
C GLY A 224 8.39 4.45 28.36
N PHE A 225 8.18 5.51 29.15
CA PHE A 225 7.17 5.55 30.20
C PHE A 225 6.67 6.99 30.41
N VAL A 226 5.62 7.15 31.21
CA VAL A 226 5.04 8.45 31.57
C VAL A 226 6.13 9.48 31.91
N GLY A 227 6.07 10.64 31.25
CA GLY A 227 7.04 11.72 31.38
C GLY A 227 8.29 11.58 30.51
N ASN A 228 8.60 10.40 29.95
CA ASN A 228 9.82 10.13 29.19
C ASN A 228 9.57 9.07 28.10
N PHE A 229 8.70 9.39 27.15
CA PHE A 229 8.48 8.57 25.96
C PHE A 229 9.44 8.95 24.85
N LYS A 230 9.85 7.94 24.07
CA LYS A 230 10.57 8.11 22.81
C LYS A 230 9.71 7.53 21.69
N ALA A 231 9.27 8.38 20.78
CA ALA A 231 8.42 8.02 19.65
C ALA A 231 9.20 8.06 18.34
N LYS A 232 9.08 6.99 17.56
CA LYS A 232 9.62 6.87 16.21
C LYS A 232 8.50 7.16 15.20
N ILE A 233 8.70 8.18 14.39
CA ILE A 233 7.72 8.70 13.44
C ILE A 233 8.26 8.47 12.03
N LYS A 234 7.49 7.76 11.21
CA LYS A 234 7.78 7.60 9.78
C LYS A 234 7.12 8.72 9.01
N ARG A 235 7.92 9.59 8.41
CA ARG A 235 7.48 10.61 7.47
C ARG A 235 7.56 10.04 6.06
N LYS A 236 6.41 9.89 5.41
CA LYS A 236 6.32 9.37 4.04
C LYS A 236 6.93 10.38 3.06
N ALA A 237 7.53 9.88 1.99
CA ALA A 237 8.03 10.74 0.93
C ALA A 237 6.86 11.38 0.18
N ARG A 238 6.73 12.71 0.25
CA ARG A 238 5.80 13.46 -0.61
C ARG A 238 6.24 13.49 -2.08
N TYR A 239 7.53 13.18 -2.32
CA TYR A 239 8.25 13.43 -3.57
C TYR A 239 8.21 14.90 -4.02
N VAL A 240 8.07 15.77 -3.03
CA VAL A 240 8.01 17.22 -3.17
C VAL A 240 8.79 17.81 -1.99
N ASP A 241 9.75 18.68 -2.29
CA ASP A 241 10.42 19.54 -1.33
C ASP A 241 9.42 20.57 -0.81
N GLU A 242 8.99 20.37 0.44
CA GLU A 242 8.02 21.22 1.10
C GLU A 242 8.51 22.66 1.28
N THR A 243 9.82 22.90 1.31
CA THR A 243 10.39 24.26 1.47
C THR A 243 10.25 25.09 0.21
N LYS A 244 10.30 24.46 -0.97
CA LYS A 244 10.18 25.12 -2.28
C LYS A 244 8.75 25.13 -2.81
N CYS A 245 7.94 24.13 -2.46
CA CYS A 245 6.60 23.99 -2.99
C CYS A 245 5.71 25.18 -2.60
N THR A 246 5.11 25.84 -3.59
CA THR A 246 4.20 26.98 -3.38
C THR A 246 2.73 26.57 -3.22
N GLY A 247 2.39 25.30 -3.51
CA GLY A 247 1.01 24.82 -3.49
C GLY A 247 0.16 25.34 -4.66
N CYS A 248 0.75 25.69 -5.81
CA CYS A 248 0.03 26.25 -6.96
C CYS A 248 -0.85 25.24 -7.72
N GLY A 249 -0.56 23.94 -7.63
CA GLY A 249 -1.35 22.87 -8.27
C GLY A 249 -1.09 22.64 -9.77
N GLU A 250 -0.12 23.33 -10.39
CA GLU A 250 0.21 23.12 -11.82
C GLU A 250 0.62 21.67 -12.14
N CYS A 251 1.32 21.01 -11.20
CA CYS A 251 1.69 19.60 -11.31
C CYS A 251 0.47 18.68 -11.46
N SER A 252 -0.65 19.02 -10.81
CA SER A 252 -1.88 18.24 -10.83
C SER A 252 -2.61 18.36 -12.17
N LYS A 253 -2.55 19.55 -12.81
CA LYS A 253 -3.20 19.84 -14.10
C LYS A 253 -2.56 19.12 -15.27
N VAL A 254 -1.23 18.96 -15.25
CA VAL A 254 -0.49 18.31 -16.34
C VAL A 254 -0.44 16.78 -16.21
N CYS A 255 -0.80 16.24 -15.04
CA CYS A 255 -0.72 14.81 -14.73
C CYS A 255 -1.68 13.99 -15.61
N PRO A 256 -1.21 12.96 -16.33
CA PRO A 256 -2.07 12.17 -17.20
C PRO A 256 -2.86 11.07 -16.44
N VAL A 257 -2.47 10.76 -15.20
CA VAL A 257 -3.09 9.70 -14.41
C VAL A 257 -4.18 10.27 -13.51
N HIS A 258 -5.35 9.63 -13.55
CA HIS A 258 -6.52 9.96 -12.74
C HIS A 258 -6.98 8.71 -11.98
N VAL A 259 -7.28 8.87 -10.70
CA VAL A 259 -7.75 7.82 -9.78
C VAL A 259 -8.85 8.37 -8.88
N ASP A 260 -9.67 7.50 -8.29
CA ASP A 260 -10.72 7.89 -7.35
C ASP A 260 -10.17 8.80 -6.25
N ASN A 261 -10.84 9.93 -6.00
CA ASN A 261 -10.48 10.86 -4.95
C ASN A 261 -11.04 10.41 -3.60
N GLU A 262 -10.18 9.99 -2.68
CA GLU A 262 -10.57 9.50 -1.36
C GLU A 262 -11.20 10.61 -0.51
N PHE A 263 -10.80 11.87 -0.70
CA PHE A 263 -11.38 13.00 0.02
C PHE A 263 -12.83 13.29 -0.40
N ASP A 264 -13.16 12.98 -1.66
CA ASP A 264 -14.51 13.12 -2.22
C ASP A 264 -15.30 11.80 -2.21
N MET A 265 -14.87 10.81 -1.42
CA MET A 265 -15.52 9.49 -1.30
C MET A 265 -15.66 8.76 -2.65
N GLY A 266 -14.75 8.99 -3.59
CA GLY A 266 -14.80 8.39 -4.93
C GLY A 266 -15.83 9.01 -5.89
N LEU A 267 -16.48 10.12 -5.51
CA LEU A 267 -17.42 10.84 -6.38
C LEU A 267 -16.72 11.65 -7.49
N SER A 268 -15.42 11.91 -7.34
CA SER A 268 -14.57 12.54 -8.34
C SER A 268 -13.28 11.77 -8.54
N GLN A 269 -12.53 12.16 -9.58
CA GLN A 269 -11.17 11.69 -9.80
C GLN A 269 -10.18 12.78 -9.38
N ARG A 270 -9.06 12.38 -8.77
CA ARG A 270 -7.88 13.22 -8.56
C ARG A 270 -6.72 12.72 -9.42
N SER A 271 -5.75 13.57 -9.67
CA SER A 271 -4.50 13.15 -10.29
C SER A 271 -3.53 12.50 -9.30
N ALA A 272 -2.50 11.82 -9.83
CA ALA A 272 -1.45 11.23 -9.01
C ALA A 272 -0.60 12.28 -8.27
N ALA A 273 -0.36 13.43 -8.91
CA ALA A 273 0.15 14.62 -8.24
C ALA A 273 -1.05 15.46 -7.80
N TYR A 274 -1.24 15.71 -6.50
CA TYR A 274 -2.44 16.36 -6.00
C TYR A 274 -2.17 17.20 -4.74
N ILE A 275 -3.13 18.07 -4.42
CA ILE A 275 -3.28 18.73 -3.14
C ILE A 275 -4.62 18.22 -2.58
N GLN A 276 -4.65 17.76 -1.33
CA GLN A 276 -5.78 16.99 -0.79
C GLN A 276 -7.12 17.75 -0.87
N SER A 277 -7.11 19.06 -0.62
CA SER A 277 -8.29 19.91 -0.71
C SER A 277 -7.89 21.38 -0.93
N ALA A 278 -8.86 22.23 -1.26
CA ALA A 278 -8.64 23.68 -1.46
C ALA A 278 -8.17 24.43 -0.21
N TYR A 279 -8.40 23.85 0.98
CA TYR A 279 -8.05 24.41 2.29
C TYR A 279 -6.99 23.56 3.01
N ALA A 280 -6.22 22.77 2.26
CA ALA A 280 -5.21 21.90 2.82
C ALA A 280 -4.16 22.67 3.65
N VAL A 281 -3.84 22.13 4.83
CA VAL A 281 -2.76 22.61 5.69
C VAL A 281 -1.87 21.42 6.09
N PRO A 282 -0.58 21.40 5.72
CA PRO A 282 0.09 22.41 4.91
C PRO A 282 -0.42 22.39 3.44
N ASN A 283 -0.47 23.56 2.80
CA ASN A 283 -0.82 23.66 1.38
C ASN A 283 0.37 23.21 0.51
N LYS A 284 0.58 21.89 0.40
CA LYS A 284 1.70 21.26 -0.31
C LYS A 284 1.20 20.13 -1.19
N ALA A 285 1.78 20.05 -2.39
CA ALA A 285 1.52 18.94 -3.29
C ALA A 285 2.10 17.63 -2.75
N VAL A 286 1.51 16.51 -3.16
CA VAL A 286 2.00 15.15 -2.94
C VAL A 286 1.93 14.40 -4.26
N ILE A 287 2.92 13.56 -4.52
CA ILE A 287 2.87 12.58 -5.61
C ILE A 287 2.61 11.20 -5.00
N ASP A 288 1.42 10.65 -5.26
CA ASP A 288 1.05 9.32 -4.81
C ASP A 288 1.76 8.25 -5.67
N LYS A 289 2.78 7.61 -5.10
CA LYS A 289 3.58 6.57 -5.75
C LYS A 289 3.54 5.30 -4.88
N LYS A 290 2.91 4.24 -5.40
CA LYS A 290 2.73 2.96 -4.69
C LYS A 290 3.80 1.90 -4.98
N GLY A 291 4.82 2.26 -5.76
CA GLY A 291 5.90 1.36 -6.20
C GLY A 291 6.13 1.45 -7.70
N VAL A 292 6.65 0.38 -8.30
CA VAL A 292 6.88 0.27 -9.73
C VAL A 292 5.80 -0.61 -10.37
N SER A 293 5.28 -0.19 -11.53
CA SER A 293 4.23 -0.91 -12.25
C SER A 293 4.72 -2.28 -12.76
N PRO A 294 3.88 -3.33 -12.75
CA PRO A 294 4.29 -4.67 -13.17
C PRO A 294 4.83 -4.73 -14.60
N CYS A 295 4.20 -3.98 -15.52
CA CYS A 295 4.63 -3.91 -16.92
C CYS A 295 6.02 -3.28 -17.11
N ARG A 296 6.45 -2.38 -16.21
CA ARG A 296 7.80 -1.80 -16.22
C ARG A 296 8.80 -2.78 -15.62
N VAL A 297 8.48 -3.38 -14.47
CA VAL A 297 9.33 -4.41 -13.82
C VAL A 297 9.59 -5.59 -14.76
N ALA A 298 8.59 -6.00 -15.54
CA ALA A 298 8.69 -7.10 -16.50
C ALA A 298 9.50 -6.76 -17.76
N CYS A 299 9.79 -5.48 -18.03
CA CYS A 299 10.52 -5.08 -19.22
C CYS A 299 12.03 -5.17 -18.98
N PRO A 300 12.78 -6.04 -19.70
CA PRO A 300 14.22 -6.20 -19.47
C PRO A 300 15.01 -4.89 -19.66
N ALA A 301 14.55 -4.00 -20.54
CA ALA A 301 15.21 -2.73 -20.83
C ALA A 301 14.75 -1.55 -19.95
N ASP A 302 13.91 -1.81 -18.95
CA ASP A 302 13.28 -0.80 -18.08
C ASP A 302 12.53 0.29 -18.90
N VAL A 303 11.75 -0.13 -19.89
CA VAL A 303 10.86 0.80 -20.62
C VAL A 303 9.64 1.07 -19.74
N ASN A 304 9.38 2.34 -19.44
CA ASN A 304 8.25 2.73 -18.61
C ASN A 304 6.93 2.70 -19.38
N ALA A 305 6.35 1.50 -19.50
CA ALA A 305 5.06 1.27 -20.14
C ALA A 305 3.91 2.07 -19.51
N HIS A 306 3.88 2.15 -18.17
CA HIS A 306 2.85 2.91 -17.48
C HIS A 306 2.86 4.39 -17.86
N ALA A 307 4.03 5.02 -17.97
CA ALA A 307 4.15 6.43 -18.38
C ALA A 307 3.62 6.68 -19.79
N TYR A 308 4.10 5.94 -20.81
CA TYR A 308 3.69 6.23 -22.18
C TYR A 308 2.22 5.87 -22.42
N ILE A 309 1.69 4.82 -21.79
CA ILE A 309 0.26 4.48 -21.87
C ILE A 309 -0.60 5.59 -21.25
N ALA A 310 -0.21 6.11 -20.08
CA ALA A 310 -0.93 7.22 -19.46
C ALA A 310 -0.95 8.45 -20.39
N LEU A 311 0.17 8.76 -21.06
CA LEU A 311 0.26 9.87 -22.01
C LEU A 311 -0.57 9.64 -23.28
N ILE A 312 -0.55 8.42 -23.84
CA ILE A 312 -1.40 8.06 -24.99
C ILE A 312 -2.88 8.23 -24.64
N SER A 313 -3.32 7.84 -23.43
CA SER A 313 -4.71 7.97 -23.00
C SER A 313 -5.24 9.42 -23.02
N GLN A 314 -4.33 10.41 -22.98
CA GLN A 314 -4.59 11.84 -23.02
C GLN A 314 -4.27 12.49 -24.38
N GLY A 315 -3.92 11.71 -25.41
CA GLY A 315 -3.53 12.23 -26.72
C GLY A 315 -2.12 12.85 -26.79
N LYS A 316 -1.28 12.67 -25.76
CA LYS A 316 0.08 13.24 -25.67
C LYS A 316 1.11 12.31 -26.30
N PHE A 317 0.98 12.07 -27.60
CA PHE A 317 1.72 11.01 -28.31
C PHE A 317 3.22 11.32 -28.46
N LYS A 318 3.59 12.60 -28.64
CA LYS A 318 4.99 13.02 -28.73
C LYS A 318 5.73 12.77 -27.41
N GLU A 319 5.13 13.19 -26.30
CA GLU A 319 5.69 12.97 -24.96
C GLU A 319 5.72 11.47 -24.61
N ALA A 320 4.74 10.69 -25.07
CA ALA A 320 4.74 9.24 -24.92
C ALA A 320 5.95 8.60 -25.63
N LEU A 321 6.29 9.06 -26.83
CA LEU A 321 7.49 8.60 -27.54
C LEU A 321 8.78 9.05 -26.84
N GLU A 322 8.85 10.28 -26.32
CA GLU A 322 9.99 10.75 -25.50
C GLU A 322 10.24 9.83 -24.30
N VAL A 323 9.19 9.36 -23.63
CA VAL A 323 9.29 8.40 -22.52
C VAL A 323 9.90 7.07 -22.99
N VAL A 324 9.48 6.55 -24.14
CA VAL A 324 10.06 5.31 -24.69
C VAL A 324 11.53 5.54 -25.04
N ARG A 325 11.85 6.65 -25.72
CA ARG A 325 13.20 7.02 -26.15
C ARG A 325 14.16 7.32 -25.00
N LYS A 326 13.65 7.69 -23.83
CA LYS A 326 14.47 7.80 -22.62
C LYS A 326 15.16 6.47 -22.29
N SER A 327 14.46 5.36 -22.51
CA SER A 327 14.96 4.00 -22.20
C SER A 327 15.59 3.30 -23.40
N ILE A 328 15.07 3.44 -24.62
CA ILE A 328 15.52 2.68 -25.80
C ILE A 328 15.46 3.50 -27.10
N PRO A 329 16.42 3.35 -28.05
CA PRO A 329 16.38 4.07 -29.33
C PRO A 329 15.48 3.42 -30.39
N LEU A 330 15.06 2.17 -30.19
CA LEU A 330 14.42 1.30 -31.18
C LEU A 330 12.92 1.09 -30.89
N ALA A 331 12.18 2.18 -30.70
CA ALA A 331 10.76 2.13 -30.32
C ALA A 331 9.88 1.45 -31.40
N GLY A 332 10.08 1.80 -32.67
CA GLY A 332 9.34 1.29 -33.82
C GLY A 332 9.68 -0.16 -34.15
N VAL A 333 10.96 -0.54 -34.04
CA VAL A 333 11.40 -1.95 -34.14
C VAL A 333 10.79 -2.78 -33.02
N VAL A 334 11.00 -2.40 -31.75
CA VAL A 334 10.49 -3.16 -30.59
C VAL A 334 8.96 -3.19 -30.57
N GLY A 335 8.29 -2.16 -31.08
CA GLY A 335 6.83 -2.15 -31.25
C GLY A 335 6.30 -3.22 -32.22
N ARG A 336 7.15 -3.79 -33.08
CA ARG A 336 6.76 -4.81 -34.07
C ARG A 336 7.18 -6.22 -33.67
N VAL A 337 8.37 -6.37 -33.09
CA VAL A 337 9.02 -7.70 -32.98
C VAL A 337 9.21 -8.21 -31.55
N CYS A 338 8.88 -7.41 -30.54
CA CYS A 338 9.01 -7.77 -29.12
C CYS A 338 8.02 -8.86 -28.70
N TYR A 339 8.47 -9.77 -27.83
CA TYR A 339 7.65 -10.81 -27.18
C TYR A 339 6.83 -10.30 -25.99
N HIS A 340 6.85 -8.99 -25.73
CA HIS A 340 5.89 -8.29 -24.87
C HIS A 340 5.68 -8.89 -23.46
N PRO A 341 6.74 -9.19 -22.68
CA PRO A 341 6.61 -9.71 -21.31
C PRO A 341 5.84 -8.76 -20.37
N CYS A 342 5.80 -7.48 -20.70
CA CYS A 342 4.99 -6.46 -20.04
C CYS A 342 3.48 -6.73 -20.12
N GLU A 343 3.00 -7.40 -21.16
CA GLU A 343 1.58 -7.75 -21.34
C GLU A 343 1.22 -8.98 -20.52
N SER A 344 2.11 -9.97 -20.45
CA SER A 344 1.94 -11.18 -19.64
C SER A 344 1.82 -10.86 -18.15
N GLU A 345 2.58 -9.87 -17.67
CA GLU A 345 2.55 -9.42 -16.27
C GLU A 345 1.51 -8.31 -16.01
N CYS A 346 0.64 -8.00 -16.98
CA CYS A 346 -0.35 -6.95 -16.86
C CYS A 346 -1.48 -7.36 -15.90
N GLU A 347 -1.62 -6.65 -14.78
CA GLU A 347 -2.68 -6.91 -13.79
C GLU A 347 -4.11 -6.79 -14.34
N ARG A 348 -4.29 -6.11 -15.48
CA ARG A 348 -5.59 -6.04 -16.16
C ARG A 348 -6.10 -7.41 -16.61
N ALA A 349 -5.20 -8.35 -16.92
CA ALA A 349 -5.55 -9.73 -17.29
C ALA A 349 -6.26 -10.50 -16.17
N THR A 350 -6.18 -10.03 -14.92
CA THR A 350 -6.94 -10.63 -13.79
C THR A 350 -8.40 -10.15 -13.72
N VAL A 351 -8.75 -9.13 -14.51
CA VAL A 351 -10.13 -8.59 -14.63
C VAL A 351 -10.73 -9.01 -15.96
N ASP A 352 -9.98 -8.82 -17.06
CA ASP A 352 -10.35 -9.26 -18.41
C ASP A 352 -9.12 -9.74 -19.20
N GLU A 353 -8.50 -8.88 -20.01
CA GLU A 353 -7.39 -9.18 -20.89
C GLU A 353 -6.28 -8.14 -20.70
N GLY A 354 -5.01 -8.55 -20.84
CA GLY A 354 -3.87 -7.63 -20.81
C GLY A 354 -4.01 -6.47 -21.81
N LEU A 355 -3.29 -5.39 -21.55
CA LEU A 355 -3.19 -4.26 -22.49
C LEU A 355 -2.33 -4.62 -23.71
N MET A 356 -2.62 -4.01 -24.85
CA MET A 356 -1.79 -4.06 -26.07
C MET A 356 -0.56 -3.15 -25.95
N ILE A 357 0.28 -3.38 -24.95
CA ILE A 357 1.42 -2.52 -24.57
C ILE A 357 2.45 -2.39 -25.70
N ARG A 358 2.72 -3.48 -26.43
CA ARG A 358 3.61 -3.51 -27.60
C ARG A 358 3.06 -2.64 -28.72
N ASP A 359 1.78 -2.77 -29.00
CA ASP A 359 1.13 -2.09 -30.12
C ASP A 359 0.92 -0.60 -29.84
N LEU A 360 0.67 -0.23 -28.59
CA LEU A 360 0.67 1.17 -28.15
C LEU A 360 2.06 1.81 -28.30
N LYS A 361 3.13 1.06 -28.06
CA LYS A 361 4.52 1.52 -28.32
C LYS A 361 4.77 1.68 -29.81
N ARG A 362 4.32 0.73 -30.64
CA ARG A 362 4.37 0.86 -32.10
C ARG A 362 3.64 2.09 -32.58
N PHE A 363 2.43 2.30 -32.10
CA PHE A 363 1.58 3.43 -32.48
C PHE A 363 2.30 4.77 -32.29
N VAL A 364 2.95 5.02 -31.15
CA VAL A 364 3.63 6.31 -30.93
C VAL A 364 4.86 6.49 -31.83
N ALA A 365 5.54 5.40 -32.21
CA ALA A 365 6.64 5.45 -33.17
C ALA A 365 6.12 5.73 -34.59
N ASP A 366 5.05 5.05 -35.01
CA ASP A 366 4.43 5.22 -36.33
C ASP A 366 3.78 6.63 -36.45
N TYR A 367 3.21 7.14 -35.35
CA TYR A 367 2.59 8.47 -35.30
C TYR A 367 3.59 9.57 -35.63
N GLU A 368 4.82 9.51 -35.10
CA GLU A 368 5.87 10.47 -35.41
C GLU A 368 6.19 10.50 -36.91
N MET A 369 6.29 9.33 -37.55
CA MET A 369 6.56 9.25 -38.99
C MET A 369 5.44 9.90 -39.81
N LYS A 370 4.19 9.78 -39.36
CA LYS A 370 3.02 10.38 -39.99
C LYS A 370 3.02 11.92 -39.88
N ILE A 371 3.40 12.48 -38.73
CA ILE A 371 3.40 13.94 -38.50
C ILE A 371 4.71 14.63 -38.92
N GLY A 372 5.74 13.84 -39.21
CA GLY A 372 7.09 14.32 -39.49
C GLY A 372 7.98 14.21 -38.26
N ARG A 373 9.05 13.42 -38.37
CA ARG A 373 10.03 13.20 -37.30
C ARG A 373 10.87 14.45 -37.02
N GLU A 374 11.00 14.81 -35.74
CA GLU A 374 11.98 15.79 -35.29
C GLU A 374 13.38 15.19 -35.28
N LYS A 375 14.37 15.95 -35.76
CA LYS A 375 15.77 15.52 -35.75
C LYS A 375 16.32 15.54 -34.33
N ALA A 376 17.09 14.51 -33.96
CA ALA A 376 17.65 14.41 -32.61
C ALA A 376 18.64 15.54 -32.30
N GLY A 377 19.43 15.94 -33.31
CA GLY A 377 20.55 16.86 -33.17
C GLY A 377 21.74 16.24 -32.43
N PRO A 378 22.97 16.72 -32.68
CA PRO A 378 24.16 16.14 -32.07
C PRO A 378 24.18 16.40 -30.56
N ILE A 379 24.47 15.37 -29.77
CA ILE A 379 24.69 15.49 -28.33
C ILE A 379 26.09 16.09 -28.09
N GLU A 380 26.19 16.99 -27.12
CA GLU A 380 27.47 17.56 -26.73
C GLU A 380 28.40 16.50 -26.12
N ILE A 381 29.62 16.42 -26.65
CA ILE A 381 30.65 15.52 -26.13
C ILE A 381 31.31 16.19 -24.92
N THR A 382 31.12 15.61 -23.74
CA THR A 382 31.67 16.12 -22.47
C THR A 382 32.81 15.26 -21.91
N LYS A 383 33.06 14.09 -22.50
CA LYS A 383 34.12 13.16 -22.10
C LYS A 383 35.13 12.96 -23.24
N ASP A 384 36.43 12.90 -22.90
CA ASP A 384 37.51 12.79 -23.89
C ASP A 384 37.74 11.35 -24.38
N GLU A 385 37.30 10.36 -23.60
CA GLU A 385 37.43 8.95 -23.90
C GLU A 385 36.61 8.54 -25.12
N ARG A 386 37.20 7.66 -25.95
CA ARG A 386 36.54 7.06 -27.11
C ARG A 386 36.16 5.62 -26.83
N VAL A 387 34.95 5.25 -27.23
CA VAL A 387 34.42 3.88 -27.08
C VAL A 387 34.14 3.28 -28.45
N ALA A 388 34.55 2.03 -28.64
CA ALA A 388 34.25 1.25 -29.83
C ALA A 388 33.13 0.25 -29.53
N VAL A 389 32.15 0.16 -30.42
CA VAL A 389 31.09 -0.87 -30.37
C VAL A 389 31.20 -1.72 -31.62
N ILE A 390 31.31 -3.04 -31.47
CA ILE A 390 31.45 -3.97 -32.60
C ILE A 390 30.13 -4.69 -32.81
N GLY A 391 29.51 -4.45 -33.96
CA GLY A 391 28.17 -4.93 -34.32
C GLY A 391 27.09 -3.87 -34.14
N SER A 392 26.27 -3.67 -35.18
CA SER A 392 25.17 -2.69 -35.18
C SER A 392 23.79 -3.33 -35.01
N GLY A 393 23.72 -4.50 -34.37
CA GLY A 393 22.46 -5.10 -33.94
C GLY A 393 21.81 -4.33 -32.77
N PRO A 394 20.65 -4.80 -32.26
CA PRO A 394 19.92 -4.12 -31.20
C PRO A 394 20.76 -3.81 -29.95
N ALA A 395 21.62 -4.75 -29.51
CA ALA A 395 22.50 -4.56 -28.36
C ALA A 395 23.56 -3.48 -28.60
N GLY A 396 24.23 -3.52 -29.76
CA GLY A 396 25.27 -2.53 -30.10
C GLY A 396 24.72 -1.13 -30.25
N LEU A 397 23.58 -0.98 -30.94
CA LEU A 397 22.91 0.31 -31.11
C LEU A 397 22.40 0.88 -29.78
N ALA A 398 21.84 0.04 -28.90
CA ALA A 398 21.41 0.47 -27.57
C ALA A 398 22.60 0.90 -26.70
N CYS A 399 23.71 0.15 -26.73
CA CYS A 399 24.93 0.53 -26.03
C CYS A 399 25.47 1.88 -26.52
N ALA A 400 25.56 2.05 -27.85
CA ALA A 400 26.02 3.29 -28.44
C ALA A 400 25.12 4.48 -28.10
N PHE A 401 23.80 4.27 -28.08
CA PHE A 401 22.81 5.28 -27.74
C PHE A 401 22.93 5.79 -26.30
N ASP A 402 23.14 4.91 -25.32
CA ASP A 402 23.30 5.36 -23.93
C ASP A 402 24.70 5.95 -23.68
N LEU A 403 25.75 5.44 -24.32
CA LEU A 403 27.10 6.03 -24.21
C LEU A 403 27.19 7.44 -24.80
N ILE A 404 26.55 7.72 -25.94
CA ILE A 404 26.53 9.07 -26.51
C ILE A 404 25.76 10.04 -25.59
N LYS A 405 24.66 9.59 -24.96
CA LYS A 405 23.91 10.37 -23.95
C LYS A 405 24.74 10.65 -22.69
N ASN A 406 25.65 9.75 -22.35
CA ASN A 406 26.60 9.94 -21.25
C ASN A 406 27.80 10.84 -21.63
N GLY A 407 27.85 11.35 -22.86
CA GLY A 407 28.82 12.34 -23.33
C GLY A 407 30.09 11.76 -23.97
N TYR A 408 30.14 10.46 -24.26
CA TYR A 408 31.31 9.81 -24.89
C TYR A 408 31.31 9.94 -26.42
N ARG A 409 32.51 9.88 -27.02
CA ARG A 409 32.67 9.68 -28.46
C ARG A 409 32.54 8.20 -28.78
N VAL A 410 31.51 7.84 -29.54
CA VAL A 410 31.20 6.43 -29.86
C VAL A 410 31.37 6.15 -31.35
N THR A 411 32.10 5.09 -31.69
CA THR A 411 32.16 4.54 -33.04
C THR A 411 31.60 3.12 -33.05
N VAL A 412 30.60 2.86 -33.89
CA VAL A 412 30.05 1.53 -34.15
C VAL A 412 30.67 0.97 -35.42
N PHE A 413 31.27 -0.21 -35.35
CA PHE A 413 31.83 -0.95 -36.47
C PHE A 413 30.88 -2.06 -36.89
N GLU A 414 30.43 -2.05 -38.14
CA GLU A 414 29.52 -3.03 -38.71
C GLU A 414 30.17 -3.71 -39.92
N LYS A 415 30.18 -5.05 -39.93
CA LYS A 415 30.76 -5.83 -41.03
C LYS A 415 29.90 -5.80 -42.29
N ALA A 416 28.58 -5.73 -42.16
CA ALA A 416 27.65 -5.69 -43.28
C ALA A 416 27.64 -4.32 -43.98
N GLU A 417 27.09 -4.27 -45.20
CA GLU A 417 26.99 -3.04 -46.01
C GLU A 417 26.10 -1.98 -45.36
N LYS A 418 25.00 -2.41 -44.71
CA LYS A 418 24.10 -1.57 -43.94
C LYS A 418 24.02 -1.99 -42.48
N ALA A 419 23.85 -1.01 -41.59
CA ALA A 419 23.68 -1.21 -40.16
C ALA A 419 22.31 -1.80 -39.80
N GLY A 420 22.25 -2.55 -38.70
CA GLY A 420 21.02 -3.12 -38.15
C GLY A 420 21.07 -4.62 -37.84
N GLY A 421 22.17 -5.31 -38.12
CA GLY A 421 22.34 -6.73 -37.77
C GLY A 421 21.13 -7.61 -38.16
N LEU A 422 20.76 -8.57 -37.30
CA LEU A 422 19.65 -9.49 -37.58
C LEU A 422 18.27 -8.84 -37.63
N MET A 423 18.04 -7.67 -37.02
CA MET A 423 16.75 -6.98 -37.20
C MET A 423 16.57 -6.45 -38.65
N ARG A 424 17.66 -6.18 -39.38
CA ARG A 424 17.59 -5.88 -40.83
C ARG A 424 17.59 -7.14 -41.67
N TYR A 425 18.54 -8.04 -41.42
CA TYR A 425 18.81 -9.15 -42.33
C TYR A 425 18.05 -10.42 -41.98
N GLY A 426 17.65 -10.60 -40.73
CA GLY A 426 17.01 -11.82 -40.21
C GLY A 426 15.50 -11.73 -40.04
N ILE A 427 14.89 -10.54 -39.98
CA ILE A 427 13.43 -10.37 -39.82
C ILE A 427 12.81 -9.96 -41.16
N PRO A 428 11.74 -10.63 -41.65
CA PRO A 428 11.12 -10.28 -42.92
C PRO A 428 10.45 -8.90 -42.95
N ASN A 429 10.48 -8.24 -44.12
CA ASN A 429 9.87 -6.91 -44.33
C ASN A 429 8.36 -6.82 -44.03
N PHE A 430 7.60 -7.91 -44.18
CA PHE A 430 6.16 -7.92 -43.86
C PHE A 430 5.88 -7.82 -42.34
N LYS A 431 6.92 -7.92 -41.51
CA LYS A 431 6.87 -7.80 -40.05
C LYS A 431 7.68 -6.60 -39.56
N LEU A 432 8.88 -6.40 -40.11
CA LEU A 432 9.72 -5.25 -39.79
C LEU A 432 10.23 -4.59 -41.09
N PRO A 433 9.55 -3.53 -41.55
CA PRO A 433 9.95 -2.83 -42.77
C PRO A 433 11.33 -2.15 -42.65
N GLU A 434 12.14 -2.22 -43.72
CA GLU A 434 13.49 -1.64 -43.77
C GLU A 434 13.52 -0.14 -43.41
N ASN A 435 12.52 0.63 -43.85
CA ASN A 435 12.43 2.06 -43.60
C ASN A 435 12.27 2.40 -42.11
N ILE A 436 11.68 1.51 -41.30
CA ILE A 436 11.58 1.69 -39.84
C ILE A 436 12.98 1.56 -39.23
N VAL A 437 13.71 0.52 -39.60
CA VAL A 437 15.10 0.29 -39.14
C VAL A 437 16.01 1.45 -39.55
N ASP A 438 15.90 1.91 -40.79
CA ASP A 438 16.67 3.06 -41.30
C ASP A 438 16.38 4.32 -40.51
N THR A 439 15.10 4.60 -40.23
CA THR A 439 14.68 5.81 -39.51
C THR A 439 15.26 5.86 -38.09
N GLU A 440 15.25 4.74 -37.37
CA GLU A 440 15.75 4.69 -35.99
C GLU A 440 17.28 4.66 -35.91
N ILE A 441 17.97 4.03 -36.87
CA ILE A 441 19.44 4.12 -36.98
C ILE A 441 19.86 5.55 -37.33
N GLU A 442 19.13 6.22 -38.22
CA GLU A 442 19.41 7.62 -38.55
C GLU A 442 19.22 8.54 -37.34
N TYR A 443 18.20 8.27 -36.50
CA TYR A 443 18.04 8.99 -35.23
C TYR A 443 19.28 8.87 -34.33
N ILE A 444 19.89 7.67 -34.23
CA ILE A 444 21.11 7.46 -33.46
C ILE A 444 22.32 8.18 -34.08
N LYS A 445 22.44 8.18 -35.42
CA LYS A 445 23.49 8.93 -36.13
C LYS A 445 23.37 10.44 -35.92
N GLU A 446 22.14 10.96 -35.96
CA GLU A 446 21.87 12.38 -35.74
C GLU A 446 22.31 12.85 -34.35
N MET A 447 22.35 11.96 -33.36
CA MET A 447 22.89 12.23 -32.01
C MET A 447 24.42 12.33 -31.97
N GLY A 448 25.12 11.98 -33.04
CA GLY A 448 26.58 12.07 -33.15
C GLY A 448 27.32 10.73 -33.05
N VAL A 449 26.62 9.59 -33.08
CA VAL A 449 27.25 8.26 -33.15
C VAL A 449 27.80 8.02 -34.55
N ASP A 450 29.09 7.70 -34.65
CA ASP A 450 29.76 7.38 -35.92
C ASP A 450 29.57 5.88 -36.23
N ILE A 451 28.77 5.55 -37.25
CA ILE A 451 28.51 4.16 -37.66
C ILE A 451 29.25 3.86 -38.97
N LYS A 452 30.28 3.01 -38.89
CA LYS A 452 31.11 2.58 -40.03
C LYS A 452 30.67 1.20 -40.50
N THR A 453 30.03 1.14 -41.66
CA THR A 453 29.64 -0.12 -42.32
C THR A 453 30.77 -0.68 -43.19
N GLY A 454 30.68 -1.94 -43.59
CA GLY A 454 31.74 -2.66 -44.32
C GLY A 454 33.07 -2.75 -43.56
N SER A 455 33.03 -2.58 -42.24
CA SER A 455 34.21 -2.45 -41.37
C SER A 455 34.22 -3.61 -40.36
N GLU A 456 34.86 -4.71 -40.76
CA GLU A 456 35.08 -5.87 -39.90
C GLU A 456 36.24 -5.62 -38.93
N VAL A 457 36.06 -6.01 -37.66
CA VAL A 457 37.06 -5.81 -36.61
C VAL A 457 37.40 -7.14 -35.95
N ASN A 458 38.58 -7.66 -36.27
CA ASN A 458 39.10 -8.93 -35.76
C ASN A 458 40.28 -8.77 -34.79
N ASP A 459 40.70 -7.52 -34.51
CA ASP A 459 41.81 -7.18 -33.62
C ASP A 459 41.40 -6.07 -32.63
N ILE A 460 41.07 -6.47 -31.40
CA ILE A 460 40.72 -5.55 -30.30
C ILE A 460 41.94 -4.76 -29.84
N SER A 461 43.13 -5.36 -29.80
CA SER A 461 44.36 -4.67 -29.41
C SER A 461 44.66 -3.51 -30.36
N GLY A 462 44.38 -3.69 -31.66
CA GLY A 462 44.41 -2.65 -32.68
C GLY A 462 43.49 -1.46 -32.36
N LEU A 463 42.30 -1.68 -31.79
CA LEU A 463 41.41 -0.58 -31.38
C LEU A 463 41.98 0.20 -30.18
N PHE A 464 42.54 -0.49 -29.18
CA PHE A 464 43.20 0.19 -28.06
C PHE A 464 44.40 1.02 -28.53
N ASN A 465 45.18 0.52 -29.49
CA ASN A 465 46.30 1.25 -30.12
C ASN A 465 45.83 2.47 -30.95
N GLN A 466 44.64 2.37 -31.56
CA GLN A 466 43.99 3.51 -32.22
C GLN A 466 43.45 4.54 -31.22
N GLY A 467 43.50 4.24 -29.92
CA GLY A 467 43.18 5.12 -28.80
C GLY A 467 41.72 5.07 -28.35
N TYR A 468 41.01 3.97 -28.60
CA TYR A 468 39.78 3.63 -27.90
C TYR A 468 40.11 3.15 -26.48
N LYS A 469 39.27 3.46 -25.49
CA LYS A 469 39.50 3.16 -24.07
C LYS A 469 38.62 2.04 -23.51
N ALA A 470 37.53 1.74 -24.20
CA ALA A 470 36.68 0.59 -23.93
C ALA A 470 36.08 0.05 -25.23
N VAL A 471 35.74 -1.24 -25.23
CA VAL A 471 35.14 -1.94 -26.37
C VAL A 471 33.89 -2.70 -25.92
N PHE A 472 32.78 -2.58 -26.65
CA PHE A 472 31.59 -3.42 -26.46
C PHE A 472 31.39 -4.37 -27.65
N LEU A 473 31.33 -5.67 -27.39
CA LEU A 473 31.12 -6.73 -28.39
C LEU A 473 29.63 -7.11 -28.45
N ALA A 474 29.03 -6.87 -29.61
CA ALA A 474 27.61 -7.11 -29.89
C ALA A 474 27.40 -7.70 -31.31
N THR A 475 28.27 -8.63 -31.71
CA THR A 475 28.28 -9.24 -33.05
C THR A 475 27.11 -10.19 -33.32
N GLY A 476 26.41 -10.65 -32.28
CA GLY A 476 25.27 -11.56 -32.36
C GLY A 476 25.64 -13.02 -32.63
N ALA A 477 24.63 -13.87 -32.83
CA ALA A 477 24.79 -15.29 -33.16
C ALA A 477 24.43 -15.57 -34.64
N GLY A 478 25.21 -15.00 -35.56
CA GLY A 478 24.88 -14.99 -36.99
C GLY A 478 25.07 -16.32 -37.75
N LYS A 479 25.62 -17.35 -37.12
CA LYS A 479 25.92 -18.64 -37.78
C LYS A 479 24.77 -19.63 -37.60
N ASN A 480 24.37 -20.30 -38.68
CA ASN A 480 23.34 -21.35 -38.61
C ASN A 480 23.88 -22.62 -37.96
N LYS A 481 23.08 -23.29 -37.13
CA LYS A 481 23.38 -24.65 -36.64
C LYS A 481 23.05 -25.68 -37.71
N GLU A 482 23.94 -26.64 -37.91
CA GLU A 482 23.75 -27.77 -38.83
C GLU A 482 22.78 -28.81 -38.21
N LEU A 483 21.97 -29.44 -39.05
CA LEU A 483 21.07 -30.55 -38.68
C LEU A 483 21.85 -31.83 -38.39
N GLY A 484 22.98 -32.03 -39.06
CA GLY A 484 23.80 -33.23 -38.92
C GLY A 484 23.16 -34.47 -39.55
N ILE A 485 22.29 -34.28 -40.56
CA ILE A 485 21.60 -35.37 -41.27
C ILE A 485 22.06 -35.49 -42.72
N SER A 486 21.96 -36.69 -43.30
CA SER A 486 22.36 -36.91 -44.70
C SER A 486 21.50 -36.10 -45.66
N GLY A 487 22.13 -35.50 -46.67
CA GLY A 487 21.48 -34.68 -47.70
C GLY A 487 21.42 -33.17 -47.42
N GLU A 488 21.84 -32.73 -46.23
CA GLU A 488 21.84 -31.31 -45.82
C GLU A 488 22.69 -30.38 -46.70
N ALA A 489 23.80 -30.87 -47.27
CA ALA A 489 24.70 -30.06 -48.11
C ALA A 489 24.26 -29.90 -49.57
N SER A 490 22.99 -30.13 -49.90
CA SER A 490 22.48 -30.11 -51.28
C SER A 490 22.03 -28.71 -51.72
N ASP A 491 22.14 -28.38 -53.01
CA ASP A 491 21.88 -27.04 -53.57
C ASP A 491 20.46 -26.45 -53.30
N ASN A 492 19.47 -27.31 -52.99
CA ASN A 492 18.09 -26.91 -52.70
C ASN A 492 17.75 -26.89 -51.19
N VAL A 493 18.74 -27.08 -50.33
CA VAL A 493 18.62 -26.94 -48.87
C VAL A 493 19.17 -25.57 -48.47
N PHE A 494 18.35 -24.78 -47.78
CA PHE A 494 18.74 -23.46 -47.32
C PHE A 494 18.88 -23.46 -45.80
N ALA A 495 19.91 -22.79 -45.29
CA ALA A 495 19.90 -22.38 -43.89
C ALA A 495 18.99 -21.16 -43.73
N ALA A 496 18.15 -21.12 -42.68
CA ALA A 496 17.07 -20.15 -42.57
C ALA A 496 17.57 -18.70 -42.50
N LEU A 497 18.64 -18.41 -41.75
CA LEU A 497 19.17 -17.05 -41.69
C LEU A 497 19.75 -16.61 -43.04
N ASP A 498 20.43 -17.49 -43.77
CA ASP A 498 21.00 -17.15 -45.07
C ASP A 498 19.89 -16.94 -46.11
N PHE A 499 18.84 -17.76 -46.03
CA PHE A 499 17.64 -17.60 -46.85
C PHE A 499 16.99 -16.23 -46.61
N LEU A 500 16.72 -15.88 -45.35
CA LEU A 500 16.11 -14.60 -44.99
C LEU A 500 17.03 -13.42 -45.34
N LYS A 501 18.33 -13.53 -45.09
CA LYS A 501 19.33 -12.51 -45.42
C LYS A 501 19.38 -12.21 -46.91
N LYS A 502 19.36 -13.23 -47.77
CA LYS A 502 19.31 -13.06 -49.23
C LYS A 502 18.05 -12.29 -49.65
N ILE A 503 16.89 -12.71 -49.15
CA ILE A 503 15.61 -12.07 -49.46
C ILE A 503 15.59 -10.60 -48.99
N ASN A 504 15.98 -10.34 -47.76
CA ASN A 504 16.01 -8.99 -47.18
C ASN A 504 17.07 -8.09 -47.83
N SER A 505 18.11 -8.67 -48.43
CA SER A 505 19.11 -7.93 -49.23
C SER A 505 18.65 -7.66 -50.68
N GLY A 506 17.43 -8.09 -51.04
CA GLY A 506 16.86 -7.90 -52.37
C GLY A 506 17.27 -8.95 -53.41
N GLU A 507 17.92 -10.05 -53.00
CA GLU A 507 18.25 -11.15 -53.90
C GLU A 507 17.00 -11.95 -54.28
N LYS A 508 16.93 -12.40 -55.54
CA LYS A 508 15.86 -13.29 -56.00
C LYS A 508 16.20 -14.74 -55.68
N VAL A 509 15.55 -15.31 -54.66
CA VAL A 509 15.64 -16.75 -54.36
C VAL A 509 14.45 -17.48 -54.96
N ALA A 510 14.72 -18.51 -55.76
CA ALA A 510 13.67 -19.37 -56.31
C ALA A 510 13.34 -20.49 -55.32
N VAL A 511 12.05 -20.64 -55.01
CA VAL A 511 11.53 -21.77 -54.21
C VAL A 511 10.61 -22.63 -55.06
N GLY A 512 10.62 -23.94 -54.80
CA GLY A 512 9.77 -24.92 -55.45
C GLY A 512 8.32 -24.86 -54.97
N LYS A 513 7.50 -25.80 -55.45
CA LYS A 513 6.07 -25.87 -55.10
C LYS A 513 5.87 -26.44 -53.70
N LYS A 514 6.72 -27.37 -53.26
CA LYS A 514 6.69 -28.02 -51.95
C LYS A 514 7.92 -27.63 -51.12
N VAL A 515 7.73 -27.06 -49.94
CA VAL A 515 8.83 -26.64 -49.05
C VAL A 515 8.63 -27.24 -47.66
N VAL A 516 9.69 -27.82 -47.10
CA VAL A 516 9.71 -28.29 -45.72
C VAL A 516 10.64 -27.41 -44.90
N VAL A 517 10.14 -26.84 -43.80
CA VAL A 517 10.96 -26.07 -42.84
C VAL A 517 11.17 -26.91 -41.58
N ILE A 518 12.40 -27.09 -41.15
CA ILE A 518 12.75 -27.91 -39.98
C ILE A 518 13.12 -26.98 -38.83
N GLY A 519 12.28 -26.89 -37.80
CA GLY A 519 12.45 -25.99 -36.67
C GLY A 519 11.12 -25.45 -36.15
N GLY A 520 11.09 -24.97 -34.90
CA GLY A 520 9.88 -24.46 -34.25
C GLY A 520 9.97 -23.03 -33.72
N GLY A 521 11.10 -22.34 -33.87
CA GLY A 521 11.25 -20.95 -33.42
C GLY A 521 10.62 -19.94 -34.40
N ASN A 522 10.55 -18.67 -34.00
CA ASN A 522 10.01 -17.58 -34.86
C ASN A 522 10.67 -17.56 -36.25
N ILE A 523 11.99 -17.72 -36.34
CA ILE A 523 12.72 -17.76 -37.62
C ILE A 523 12.21 -18.88 -38.54
N ALA A 524 11.83 -20.04 -37.98
CA ALA A 524 11.29 -21.14 -38.78
C ALA A 524 9.92 -20.77 -39.38
N VAL A 525 9.04 -20.19 -38.55
CA VAL A 525 7.70 -19.75 -38.97
C VAL A 525 7.82 -18.61 -40.00
N GLU A 526 8.70 -17.65 -39.75
CA GLU A 526 8.97 -16.53 -40.66
C GLU A 526 9.54 -17.02 -42.00
N ALA A 527 10.50 -17.95 -42.00
CA ALA A 527 11.02 -18.54 -43.23
C ALA A 527 9.95 -19.31 -44.02
N ALA A 528 9.03 -20.00 -43.33
CA ALA A 528 7.89 -20.66 -43.95
C ALA A 528 6.95 -19.65 -44.63
N ARG A 529 6.65 -18.54 -43.95
CA ARG A 529 5.82 -17.43 -44.47
C ARG A 529 6.48 -16.70 -45.64
N VAL A 530 7.80 -16.57 -45.64
CA VAL A 530 8.58 -16.06 -46.79
C VAL A 530 8.51 -17.04 -47.96
N ALA A 531 8.74 -18.33 -47.75
CA ALA A 531 8.62 -19.34 -48.82
C ALA A 531 7.21 -19.35 -49.44
N TRP A 532 6.18 -19.22 -48.62
CA TRP A 532 4.79 -19.06 -49.08
C TRP A 532 4.62 -17.84 -50.00
N ARG A 533 5.17 -16.69 -49.63
CA ARG A 533 5.13 -15.43 -50.42
C ARG A 533 5.96 -15.48 -51.69
N LEU A 534 6.99 -16.31 -51.76
CA LEU A 534 7.77 -16.53 -52.99
C LEU A 534 7.07 -17.46 -53.99
N GLY A 535 5.87 -17.96 -53.66
CA GLY A 535 4.97 -18.62 -54.59
C GLY A 535 4.79 -20.13 -54.39
N SER A 536 5.40 -20.71 -53.36
CA SER A 536 5.19 -22.11 -52.97
C SER A 536 3.70 -22.42 -52.75
N LYS A 537 3.29 -23.66 -53.02
CA LYS A 537 1.88 -24.10 -52.94
C LYS A 537 1.62 -25.04 -51.77
N ASP A 538 2.67 -25.61 -51.19
CA ASP A 538 2.61 -26.48 -50.03
C ASP A 538 3.84 -26.23 -49.15
N VAL A 539 3.64 -25.62 -47.98
CA VAL A 539 4.71 -25.33 -47.03
C VAL A 539 4.37 -26.04 -45.72
N THR A 540 5.29 -26.87 -45.23
CA THR A 540 5.12 -27.63 -43.98
C THR A 540 6.26 -27.35 -43.01
N VAL A 541 5.94 -26.90 -41.81
CA VAL A 541 6.86 -26.75 -40.68
C VAL A 541 6.88 -28.07 -39.90
N VAL A 542 8.07 -28.63 -39.70
CA VAL A 542 8.32 -29.86 -38.96
C VAL A 542 8.98 -29.51 -37.63
N TYR A 543 8.32 -29.87 -36.53
CA TYR A 543 8.81 -29.62 -35.19
C TYR A 543 8.80 -30.90 -34.35
N LYS A 544 9.94 -31.18 -33.71
CA LYS A 544 10.19 -32.44 -33.00
C LYS A 544 9.38 -32.62 -31.71
N LYS A 545 8.84 -31.55 -31.13
CA LYS A 545 8.06 -31.58 -29.89
C LYS A 545 6.59 -31.27 -30.14
N SER A 546 5.78 -31.30 -29.07
CA SER A 546 4.36 -30.98 -29.14
C SER A 546 4.08 -29.52 -29.53
N GLU A 547 2.86 -29.24 -29.97
CA GLU A 547 2.37 -27.89 -30.26
C GLU A 547 2.54 -26.95 -29.06
N ALA A 548 2.20 -27.42 -27.86
CA ALA A 548 2.35 -26.65 -26.61
C ALA A 548 3.81 -26.32 -26.24
N GLU A 549 4.79 -26.94 -26.90
CA GLU A 549 6.22 -26.70 -26.68
C GLU A 549 6.88 -25.93 -27.83
N ILE A 550 6.13 -25.41 -28.79
CA ILE A 550 6.71 -24.63 -29.89
C ILE A 550 7.29 -23.30 -29.35
N PRO A 551 8.56 -22.96 -29.66
CA PRO A 551 9.15 -21.70 -29.17
C PRO A 551 8.67 -20.43 -29.90
N ALA A 552 8.05 -20.57 -31.06
CA ALA A 552 7.46 -19.43 -31.77
C ALA A 552 6.28 -18.84 -30.98
N SER A 553 6.05 -17.54 -31.09
CA SER A 553 4.89 -16.90 -30.44
C SER A 553 3.59 -17.39 -31.06
N ASP A 554 2.56 -17.60 -30.24
CA ASP A 554 1.23 -18.08 -30.67
C ASP A 554 0.67 -17.29 -31.86
N SER A 555 0.81 -15.95 -31.83
CA SER A 555 0.35 -15.08 -32.91
C SER A 555 1.04 -15.33 -34.26
N GLU A 556 2.31 -15.75 -34.26
CA GLU A 556 3.05 -16.07 -35.49
C GLU A 556 2.60 -17.41 -36.07
N VAL A 557 2.35 -18.40 -35.20
CA VAL A 557 1.84 -19.70 -35.61
C VAL A 557 0.44 -19.54 -36.20
N GLU A 558 -0.46 -18.83 -35.52
CA GLU A 558 -1.81 -18.55 -36.00
C GLU A 558 -1.81 -17.83 -37.35
N GLU A 559 -0.93 -16.84 -37.55
CA GLU A 559 -0.84 -16.13 -38.82
C GLU A 559 -0.32 -17.01 -39.96
N ALA A 560 0.64 -17.89 -39.68
CA ALA A 560 1.14 -18.85 -40.65
C ALA A 560 0.05 -19.86 -41.07
N GLU A 561 -0.72 -20.36 -40.12
CA GLU A 561 -1.85 -21.27 -40.38
C GLU A 561 -2.95 -20.60 -41.20
N GLN A 562 -3.30 -19.35 -40.87
CA GLN A 562 -4.26 -18.55 -41.65
C GLN A 562 -3.81 -18.31 -43.10
N GLU A 563 -2.49 -18.27 -43.35
CA GLU A 563 -1.92 -18.19 -44.68
C GLU A 563 -1.95 -19.53 -45.43
N GLY A 564 -2.16 -20.65 -44.74
CA GLY A 564 -2.25 -22.00 -45.31
C GLY A 564 -1.01 -22.87 -45.07
N ILE A 565 -0.09 -22.44 -44.20
CA ILE A 565 1.10 -23.20 -43.82
C ILE A 565 0.71 -24.31 -42.85
N LYS A 566 1.25 -25.51 -43.06
CA LYS A 566 0.94 -26.70 -42.25
C LYS A 566 1.99 -26.91 -41.17
N PHE A 567 1.58 -27.37 -40.00
CA PHE A 567 2.49 -27.79 -38.93
C PHE A 567 2.42 -29.29 -38.71
N LYS A 568 3.59 -29.90 -38.50
CA LYS A 568 3.78 -31.31 -38.14
C LYS A 568 4.57 -31.38 -36.83
N TYR A 569 3.83 -31.38 -35.73
CA TYR A 569 4.34 -31.53 -34.37
C TYR A 569 4.74 -32.98 -34.06
N GLY A 570 5.56 -33.18 -33.02
CA GLY A 570 6.04 -34.51 -32.61
C GLY A 570 6.78 -35.26 -33.71
N THR A 571 7.42 -34.53 -34.63
CA THR A 571 8.01 -35.10 -35.85
C THR A 571 9.47 -34.70 -35.98
N THR A 572 10.36 -35.70 -36.05
CA THR A 572 11.81 -35.51 -36.19
C THR A 572 12.25 -35.82 -37.62
N ALA A 573 12.98 -34.90 -38.26
CA ALA A 573 13.58 -35.12 -39.58
C ALA A 573 14.91 -35.88 -39.45
N ASN A 574 15.03 -37.02 -40.13
CA ASN A 574 16.21 -37.91 -40.02
C ASN A 574 17.10 -37.90 -41.28
N GLU A 575 16.52 -37.68 -42.46
CA GLU A 575 17.25 -37.71 -43.74
C GLU A 575 16.57 -36.79 -44.78
N ILE A 576 17.37 -36.01 -45.51
CA ILE A 576 16.93 -35.27 -46.70
C ILE A 576 17.20 -36.14 -47.93
N VAL A 577 16.14 -36.51 -48.65
CA VAL A 577 16.22 -37.43 -49.78
C VAL A 577 16.56 -36.68 -51.06
N VAL A 578 17.73 -36.98 -51.61
CA VAL A 578 18.26 -36.37 -52.83
C VAL A 578 18.28 -37.39 -53.96
N ARG A 579 17.67 -37.06 -55.09
CA ARG A 579 17.69 -37.88 -56.33
C ARG A 579 18.12 -36.99 -57.49
N ASP A 580 19.05 -37.45 -58.31
CA ASP A 580 19.59 -36.72 -59.46
C ASP A 580 20.07 -35.29 -59.11
N GLY A 581 20.67 -35.12 -57.93
CA GLY A 581 21.17 -33.84 -57.43
C GLY A 581 20.10 -32.87 -56.93
N LYS A 582 18.83 -33.29 -56.85
CA LYS A 582 17.71 -32.46 -56.36
C LYS A 582 17.05 -33.07 -55.14
N VAL A 583 16.62 -32.22 -54.22
CA VAL A 583 15.80 -32.62 -53.07
C VAL A 583 14.44 -33.09 -53.60
N THR A 584 13.99 -34.24 -53.10
CA THR A 584 12.69 -34.85 -53.45
C THR A 584 11.79 -35.06 -52.23
N GLY A 585 12.34 -34.99 -51.01
CA GLY A 585 11.57 -35.08 -49.78
C GLY A 585 12.44 -35.15 -48.53
N VAL A 586 11.79 -35.19 -47.37
CA VAL A 586 12.41 -35.37 -46.05
C VAL A 586 11.80 -36.60 -45.40
N LYS A 587 12.64 -37.58 -45.03
CA LYS A 587 12.21 -38.71 -44.20
C LYS A 587 12.10 -38.24 -42.76
N CYS A 588 10.91 -38.41 -42.22
CA CYS A 588 10.55 -38.02 -40.88
C CYS A 588 10.13 -39.25 -40.06
N VAL A 589 10.30 -39.15 -38.74
CA VAL A 589 9.75 -40.09 -37.77
C VAL A 589 8.76 -39.36 -36.89
N SER A 590 7.56 -39.92 -36.74
CA SER A 590 6.63 -39.49 -35.68
C SER A 590 7.05 -40.06 -34.33
N GLU A 591 6.95 -39.24 -33.30
CA GLU A 591 7.16 -39.62 -31.91
C GLU A 591 5.82 -39.57 -31.17
N ASP A 592 5.41 -40.70 -30.58
CA ASP A 592 4.25 -40.77 -29.68
C ASP A 592 4.74 -41.12 -28.27
N LYS A 593 4.49 -40.24 -27.29
CA LYS A 593 4.93 -40.38 -25.89
C LYS A 593 6.42 -40.72 -25.71
N GLY A 594 7.29 -40.20 -26.57
CA GLY A 594 8.73 -40.43 -26.51
C GLY A 594 9.20 -41.77 -27.09
N GLN A 595 8.33 -42.53 -27.78
CA GLN A 595 8.71 -43.68 -28.59
C GLN A 595 8.52 -43.38 -30.08
N LYS A 596 9.56 -43.70 -30.88
CA LYS A 596 9.53 -43.60 -32.35
C LYS A 596 8.50 -44.59 -32.89
N SER A 597 7.49 -44.11 -33.62
CA SER A 597 6.35 -44.93 -34.05
C SER A 597 6.37 -45.30 -35.53
N GLU A 598 6.48 -44.32 -36.43
CA GLU A 598 6.35 -44.55 -37.87
C GLU A 598 7.30 -43.66 -38.69
N GLU A 599 8.03 -44.27 -39.63
CA GLU A 599 8.84 -43.56 -40.65
C GLU A 599 7.98 -43.23 -41.87
N PHE A 600 7.99 -41.98 -42.30
CA PHE A 600 7.26 -41.52 -43.49
C PHE A 600 8.04 -40.46 -44.26
N LEU A 601 7.67 -40.25 -45.53
CA LEU A 601 8.30 -39.28 -46.40
C LEU A 601 7.38 -38.07 -46.59
N ILE A 602 7.88 -36.86 -46.34
CA ILE A 602 7.24 -35.60 -46.75
C ILE A 602 7.88 -35.14 -48.04
N ASP A 603 7.13 -35.08 -49.13
CA ASP A 603 7.62 -34.58 -50.42
C ASP A 603 8.06 -33.11 -50.31
N ALA A 604 9.24 -32.79 -50.84
CA ALA A 604 9.81 -31.45 -50.80
C ALA A 604 10.69 -31.18 -52.01
N ASP A 605 10.54 -30.00 -52.62
CA ASP A 605 11.46 -29.47 -53.65
C ASP A 605 12.62 -28.70 -53.01
N ASN A 606 12.37 -28.11 -51.84
CA ASN A 606 13.33 -27.38 -51.02
C ASN A 606 13.14 -27.70 -49.54
N VAL A 607 14.24 -27.62 -48.79
CA VAL A 607 14.25 -27.75 -47.33
C VAL A 607 14.88 -26.50 -46.72
N ILE A 608 14.29 -25.96 -45.66
CA ILE A 608 14.85 -24.84 -44.91
C ILE A 608 15.21 -25.31 -43.49
N ASN A 609 16.49 -25.28 -43.15
CA ASN A 609 16.99 -25.61 -41.82
C ASN A 609 16.90 -24.38 -40.88
N ALA A 610 16.10 -24.49 -39.82
CA ALA A 610 15.89 -23.46 -38.80
C ALA A 610 16.05 -23.99 -37.36
N VAL A 611 16.98 -24.92 -37.12
CA VAL A 611 17.15 -25.57 -35.78
C VAL A 611 17.97 -24.77 -34.76
N GLY A 612 18.46 -23.58 -35.14
CA GLY A 612 19.03 -22.62 -34.22
C GLY A 612 20.26 -21.89 -34.75
N GLN A 613 20.83 -21.08 -33.88
CA GLN A 613 21.94 -20.18 -34.16
C GLN A 613 23.15 -20.53 -33.29
N ALA A 614 24.34 -20.13 -33.76
CA ALA A 614 25.62 -20.25 -33.08
C ALA A 614 26.44 -18.97 -33.28
N VAL A 615 27.41 -18.75 -32.40
CA VAL A 615 28.39 -17.68 -32.54
C VAL A 615 29.43 -18.08 -33.57
N GLU A 616 29.86 -17.13 -34.40
CA GLU A 616 30.93 -17.35 -35.35
C GLU A 616 32.30 -17.06 -34.70
N GLU A 617 32.82 -18.04 -33.96
CA GLU A 617 34.06 -17.91 -33.16
C GLU A 617 35.27 -17.44 -33.99
N THR A 618 35.32 -17.79 -35.28
CA THR A 618 36.41 -17.40 -36.18
C THR A 618 36.42 -15.91 -36.54
N GLU A 619 35.31 -15.21 -36.32
CA GLU A 619 35.17 -13.76 -36.51
C GLU A 619 35.39 -12.98 -35.20
N LEU A 620 35.73 -13.67 -34.10
CA LEU A 620 36.05 -13.05 -32.82
C LEU A 620 37.55 -13.22 -32.50
N PRO A 621 38.17 -12.27 -31.77
CA PRO A 621 39.54 -12.42 -31.33
C PRO A 621 39.78 -13.70 -30.53
N LYS A 622 40.85 -14.42 -30.87
CA LYS A 622 41.22 -15.71 -30.25
C LYS A 622 41.53 -15.65 -28.75
N GLU A 623 41.73 -14.44 -28.22
CA GLU A 623 42.10 -14.17 -26.83
C GLU A 623 40.89 -14.14 -25.89
N LEU A 624 39.68 -14.11 -26.44
CA LEU A 624 38.44 -14.11 -25.68
C LEU A 624 38.10 -15.53 -25.18
N ALA A 625 37.59 -15.61 -23.95
CA ALA A 625 37.10 -16.85 -23.38
C ALA A 625 35.68 -17.17 -23.87
N PHE A 626 35.42 -18.47 -24.09
CA PHE A 626 34.12 -18.98 -24.52
C PHE A 626 33.66 -20.08 -23.56
N THR A 627 32.35 -20.10 -23.32
CA THR A 627 31.65 -21.17 -22.59
C THR A 627 31.69 -22.49 -23.36
N GLU A 628 31.40 -23.61 -22.69
CA GLU A 628 31.30 -24.94 -23.32
C GLU A 628 30.27 -25.01 -24.47
N LEU A 629 29.32 -24.06 -24.50
CA LEU A 629 28.28 -23.97 -25.52
C LEU A 629 28.66 -23.07 -26.72
N GLY A 630 29.88 -22.52 -26.72
CA GLY A 630 30.39 -21.65 -27.80
C GLY A 630 29.94 -20.19 -27.71
N TYR A 631 29.41 -19.73 -26.57
CA TYR A 631 29.09 -18.31 -26.33
C TYR A 631 30.21 -17.60 -25.58
N LEU A 632 30.34 -16.29 -25.75
CA LEU A 632 31.38 -15.50 -25.07
C LEU A 632 31.19 -15.51 -23.55
N GLU A 633 32.27 -15.79 -22.80
CA GLU A 633 32.26 -15.77 -21.34
C GLU A 633 32.49 -14.33 -20.82
N VAL A 634 31.56 -13.86 -20.00
CA VAL A 634 31.62 -12.56 -19.31
C VAL A 634 31.15 -12.67 -17.88
N ASP A 635 31.49 -11.69 -17.05
CA ASP A 635 30.86 -11.52 -15.75
C ASP A 635 29.35 -11.29 -15.91
N PRO A 636 28.48 -12.08 -15.25
CA PRO A 636 27.02 -12.00 -15.45
C PRO A 636 26.40 -10.70 -14.93
N VAL A 637 27.11 -9.98 -14.06
CA VAL A 637 26.73 -8.64 -13.63
C VAL A 637 27.41 -7.64 -14.54
N THR A 638 28.74 -7.51 -14.49
CA THR A 638 29.45 -6.39 -15.13
C THR A 638 29.52 -6.50 -16.64
N LEU A 639 29.26 -7.67 -17.24
CA LEU A 639 29.43 -7.95 -18.66
C LEU A 639 30.88 -7.78 -19.16
N GLU A 640 31.85 -7.64 -18.25
CA GLU A 640 33.26 -7.58 -18.59
C GLU A 640 33.75 -8.98 -18.98
N SER A 641 34.51 -9.07 -20.07
CA SER A 641 35.14 -10.31 -20.51
C SER A 641 36.42 -10.60 -19.72
N ASN A 642 37.16 -11.63 -20.12
CA ASN A 642 38.49 -11.92 -19.57
C ASN A 642 39.55 -10.85 -19.91
N ILE A 643 39.23 -9.87 -20.77
CA ILE A 643 40.11 -8.75 -21.14
C ILE A 643 39.54 -7.47 -20.51
N SER A 644 40.34 -6.82 -19.68
CA SER A 644 39.89 -5.58 -19.01
C SER A 644 39.58 -4.47 -20.01
N GLY A 645 38.46 -3.77 -19.79
CA GLY A 645 37.96 -2.74 -20.70
C GLY A 645 37.25 -3.28 -21.95
N VAL A 646 37.07 -4.61 -22.06
CA VAL A 646 36.28 -5.25 -23.11
C VAL A 646 35.04 -5.88 -22.48
N PHE A 647 33.88 -5.41 -22.92
CA PHE A 647 32.56 -5.83 -22.46
C PHE A 647 31.80 -6.49 -23.60
N ALA A 648 30.82 -7.35 -23.30
CA ALA A 648 30.00 -7.96 -24.33
C ALA A 648 28.57 -8.20 -23.89
N GLY A 649 27.64 -8.18 -24.85
CA GLY A 649 26.23 -8.41 -24.55
C GLY A 649 25.40 -8.70 -25.79
N GLY A 650 24.17 -9.16 -25.57
CA GLY A 650 23.29 -9.65 -26.62
C GLY A 650 23.57 -11.12 -26.94
N GLU A 651 23.24 -11.53 -28.16
CA GLU A 651 23.22 -12.95 -28.52
C GLU A 651 24.60 -13.62 -28.55
N VAL A 652 25.67 -12.83 -28.66
CA VAL A 652 27.06 -13.34 -28.60
C VAL A 652 27.40 -13.93 -27.22
N VAL A 653 26.69 -13.48 -26.16
CA VAL A 653 26.87 -13.96 -24.77
C VAL A 653 25.78 -14.97 -24.40
N ALA A 654 24.52 -14.67 -24.72
CA ALA A 654 23.37 -15.43 -24.19
C ALA A 654 22.76 -16.41 -25.20
N GLY A 655 23.23 -16.44 -26.45
CA GLY A 655 22.55 -17.12 -27.55
C GLY A 655 21.29 -16.38 -27.98
N GLN A 656 20.33 -17.10 -28.57
CA GLN A 656 19.13 -16.50 -29.13
C GLN A 656 18.34 -15.68 -28.08
N LEU A 657 18.14 -14.39 -28.35
CA LEU A 657 17.43 -13.45 -27.46
C LEU A 657 16.31 -12.73 -28.21
N ASP A 658 15.29 -12.28 -27.48
CA ASP A 658 14.40 -11.24 -28.00
C ASP A 658 15.17 -9.92 -28.17
N VAL A 659 14.74 -9.10 -29.12
CA VAL A 659 15.27 -7.77 -29.41
C VAL A 659 15.28 -6.90 -28.15
N ILE A 660 14.23 -6.93 -27.32
CA ILE A 660 14.19 -6.12 -26.09
C ILE A 660 15.23 -6.58 -25.05
N ALA A 661 15.53 -7.88 -24.98
CA ALA A 661 16.56 -8.41 -24.11
C ALA A 661 17.96 -8.07 -24.63
N SER A 662 18.15 -8.07 -25.95
CA SER A 662 19.38 -7.57 -26.57
C SER A 662 19.61 -6.09 -26.29
N VAL A 663 18.57 -5.26 -26.40
CA VAL A 663 18.63 -3.84 -26.02
C VAL A 663 18.99 -3.66 -24.54
N ALA A 664 18.41 -4.48 -23.65
CA ALA A 664 18.75 -4.48 -22.23
C ALA A 664 20.23 -4.81 -21.97
N ALA A 665 20.78 -5.80 -22.68
CA ALA A 665 22.20 -6.14 -22.58
C ALA A 665 23.10 -5.01 -23.08
N GLY A 666 22.70 -4.31 -24.15
CA GLY A 666 23.40 -3.12 -24.63
C GLY A 666 23.46 -1.99 -23.61
N LYS A 667 22.32 -1.70 -22.97
CA LYS A 667 22.19 -0.70 -21.90
C LYS A 667 23.04 -1.05 -20.67
N ALA A 668 23.00 -2.31 -20.24
CA ALA A 668 23.87 -2.79 -19.16
C ALA A 668 25.35 -2.67 -19.53
N GLY A 669 25.72 -2.95 -20.79
CA GLY A 669 27.08 -2.74 -21.29
C GLY A 669 27.52 -1.29 -21.27
N ALA A 670 26.64 -0.36 -21.66
CA ALA A 670 26.91 1.08 -21.58
C ALA A 670 27.13 1.56 -20.14
N GLU A 671 26.32 1.09 -19.18
CA GLU A 671 26.51 1.39 -17.76
C GLU A 671 27.86 0.87 -17.25
N SER A 672 28.23 -0.37 -17.60
CA SER A 672 29.51 -0.95 -17.21
C SER A 672 30.71 -0.18 -17.78
N ILE A 673 30.64 0.21 -19.05
CA ILE A 673 31.68 1.02 -19.69
C ILE A 673 31.79 2.39 -19.03
N ASP A 674 30.66 3.04 -18.75
CA ASP A 674 30.67 4.35 -18.09
C ASP A 674 31.32 4.29 -16.69
N ARG A 675 30.98 3.25 -15.91
CA ARG A 675 31.59 3.01 -14.59
C ARG A 675 33.08 2.71 -14.70
N TYR A 676 33.46 1.84 -15.63
CA TYR A 676 34.86 1.48 -15.89
C TYR A 676 35.70 2.72 -16.20
N LEU A 677 35.26 3.55 -17.14
CA LEU A 677 35.98 4.76 -17.55
C LEU A 677 35.97 5.85 -16.47
N SER A 678 34.93 5.90 -15.65
CA SER A 678 34.83 6.86 -14.53
C SER A 678 35.55 6.38 -13.27
N GLY A 679 36.10 5.17 -13.24
CA GLY A 679 36.77 4.58 -12.07
C GLY A 679 35.83 4.20 -10.93
N ASN A 680 34.54 4.03 -11.22
CA ASN A 680 33.52 3.60 -10.26
C ASN A 680 33.48 2.07 -10.12
N ASP A 681 32.98 1.57 -9.00
CA ASP A 681 32.77 0.13 -8.82
C ASP A 681 31.74 -0.40 -9.84
N LEU A 682 32.10 -1.48 -10.52
CA LEU A 682 31.29 -2.06 -11.60
C LEU A 682 30.04 -2.80 -11.09
N ARG A 683 30.00 -3.20 -9.80
CA ARG A 683 28.96 -4.04 -9.19
C ARG A 683 28.01 -3.26 -8.28
N GLU A 684 28.46 -2.15 -7.70
CA GLU A 684 27.69 -1.37 -6.73
C GLU A 684 26.30 -0.97 -7.26
N GLY A 685 25.23 -1.37 -6.56
CA GLY A 685 23.84 -1.04 -6.90
C GLY A 685 23.22 -1.84 -8.05
N ARG A 686 23.95 -2.78 -8.68
CA ARG A 686 23.47 -3.53 -9.87
C ARG A 686 22.59 -4.76 -9.58
N SER A 687 22.33 -5.04 -8.31
CA SER A 687 21.56 -6.21 -7.85
C SER A 687 20.19 -5.87 -7.22
N GLU A 688 19.78 -4.60 -7.20
CA GLU A 688 18.51 -4.21 -6.57
C GLU A 688 17.34 -4.46 -7.53
N GLN A 689 16.48 -5.42 -7.19
CA GLN A 689 15.22 -5.60 -7.90
C GLN A 689 14.31 -4.39 -7.65
N MET A 690 13.73 -3.87 -8.74
CA MET A 690 12.76 -2.78 -8.65
C MET A 690 11.57 -3.22 -7.77
N PRO A 691 11.17 -2.41 -6.77
CA PRO A 691 10.06 -2.78 -5.88
C PRO A 691 8.72 -2.73 -6.65
N ARG A 692 8.25 -3.90 -7.09
CA ARG A 692 6.93 -4.07 -7.71
C ARG A 692 5.83 -3.66 -6.72
N VAL A 693 4.81 -2.97 -7.21
CA VAL A 693 3.61 -2.65 -6.41
C VAL A 693 2.96 -3.93 -5.84
N SER A 694 2.62 -3.93 -4.55
CA SER A 694 2.10 -5.10 -3.85
C SER A 694 0.59 -5.28 -3.94
N LYS A 695 -0.18 -4.19 -4.09
CA LYS A 695 -1.64 -4.21 -4.19
C LYS A 695 -2.13 -3.23 -5.25
N VAL A 696 -2.97 -3.71 -6.15
CA VAL A 696 -3.63 -2.91 -7.20
C VAL A 696 -5.11 -2.83 -6.90
N ASN A 697 -5.67 -1.61 -6.90
CA ASN A 697 -7.11 -1.42 -6.77
C ASN A 697 -7.80 -1.83 -8.09
N LYS A 698 -8.71 -2.80 -8.01
CA LYS A 698 -9.49 -3.33 -9.13
C LYS A 698 -10.99 -3.14 -8.91
N ASP A 699 -11.35 -2.46 -7.82
CA ASP A 699 -12.74 -2.25 -7.44
C ASP A 699 -13.41 -1.36 -8.50
N LYS A 700 -14.67 -1.69 -8.83
CA LYS A 700 -15.48 -0.96 -9.82
C LYS A 700 -14.92 -0.93 -11.26
N VAL A 701 -13.86 -1.68 -11.57
CA VAL A 701 -13.33 -1.81 -12.94
C VAL A 701 -14.27 -2.67 -13.79
N LYS A 702 -14.75 -2.11 -14.90
CA LYS A 702 -15.60 -2.84 -15.86
C LYS A 702 -14.76 -3.68 -16.81
N ALA A 703 -15.17 -4.94 -16.98
CA ALA A 703 -14.62 -5.84 -17.97
C ALA A 703 -14.88 -5.30 -19.39
N LYS A 704 -13.84 -5.28 -20.23
CA LYS A 704 -13.85 -4.83 -21.62
C LYS A 704 -12.77 -5.59 -22.39
N SER A 705 -13.16 -6.18 -23.52
CA SER A 705 -12.23 -6.86 -24.42
C SER A 705 -11.12 -5.95 -24.91
N ARG A 706 -9.93 -6.53 -25.15
CA ARG A 706 -8.79 -5.80 -25.72
C ARG A 706 -9.06 -5.38 -27.16
N THR A 707 -8.49 -4.25 -27.56
CA THR A 707 -8.51 -3.81 -28.95
C THR A 707 -7.74 -4.82 -29.82
N VAL A 708 -8.30 -5.16 -30.99
CA VAL A 708 -7.68 -6.08 -31.95
C VAL A 708 -6.78 -5.29 -32.90
N MET A 709 -5.53 -5.75 -33.08
CA MET A 709 -4.61 -5.18 -34.06
C MET A 709 -5.22 -5.28 -35.48
N PRO A 710 -5.39 -4.16 -36.20
CA PRO A 710 -5.79 -4.20 -37.59
C PRO A 710 -4.73 -4.95 -38.42
N LYS A 711 -5.17 -5.89 -39.26
CA LYS A 711 -4.29 -6.71 -40.09
C LYS A 711 -4.69 -6.65 -41.55
N LEU A 712 -3.73 -6.82 -42.45
CA LEU A 712 -3.95 -7.03 -43.87
C LEU A 712 -4.76 -8.32 -44.09
N GLU A 713 -5.77 -8.28 -44.95
CA GLU A 713 -6.58 -9.46 -45.29
C GLU A 713 -5.70 -10.59 -45.84
N THR A 714 -5.95 -11.84 -45.42
CA THR A 714 -5.15 -13.01 -45.80
C THR A 714 -5.04 -13.19 -47.32
N SER A 715 -6.09 -12.88 -48.07
CA SER A 715 -6.10 -12.91 -49.54
C SER A 715 -5.10 -11.94 -50.19
N LYS A 716 -4.76 -10.84 -49.49
CA LYS A 716 -3.82 -9.82 -49.93
C LYS A 716 -2.39 -10.05 -49.44
N ARG A 717 -2.14 -11.05 -48.60
CA ARG A 717 -0.78 -11.40 -48.12
C ARG A 717 0.02 -12.25 -49.11
N LYS A 718 -0.61 -12.65 -50.22
CA LYS A 718 -0.05 -13.57 -51.20
C LYS A 718 0.82 -12.80 -52.20
N ASP A 719 2.02 -13.31 -52.46
CA ASP A 719 2.95 -12.83 -53.48
C ASP A 719 3.48 -11.38 -53.28
N ASN A 720 3.44 -10.85 -52.05
CA ASN A 720 4.06 -9.58 -51.66
C ASN A 720 4.64 -9.63 -50.23
N PHE A 721 5.35 -8.57 -49.85
CA PHE A 721 5.96 -8.40 -48.52
C PHE A 721 5.39 -7.17 -47.80
N ASP A 722 4.15 -6.80 -48.10
CA ASP A 722 3.47 -5.69 -47.42
C ASP A 722 3.32 -6.03 -45.92
N GLU A 723 3.39 -5.00 -45.08
CA GLU A 723 3.30 -5.16 -43.63
C GLU A 723 1.93 -5.77 -43.24
N VAL A 724 1.96 -6.85 -42.46
CA VAL A 724 0.74 -7.61 -42.12
C VAL A 724 -0.06 -6.92 -41.02
N GLU A 725 0.60 -6.49 -39.95
CA GLU A 725 -0.04 -5.68 -38.91
C GLU A 725 -0.01 -4.21 -39.35
N LEU A 726 -1.17 -3.53 -39.35
CA LEU A 726 -1.31 -2.18 -39.90
C LEU A 726 -1.14 -1.06 -38.84
N GLY A 727 -1.05 -1.42 -37.56
CA GLY A 727 -0.95 -0.48 -36.45
C GLY A 727 -2.31 0.09 -36.01
N PHE A 728 -2.31 0.76 -34.85
CA PHE A 728 -3.50 1.48 -34.39
C PHE A 728 -3.60 2.86 -35.03
N ASP A 729 -4.83 3.35 -35.18
CA ASP A 729 -5.08 4.77 -35.32
C ASP A 729 -5.13 5.44 -33.93
N GLU A 730 -5.26 6.77 -33.92
CA GLU A 730 -5.29 7.56 -32.68
C GLU A 730 -6.46 7.17 -31.77
N SER A 731 -7.62 6.83 -32.35
CA SER A 731 -8.82 6.47 -31.59
C SER A 731 -8.63 5.13 -30.88
N LEU A 732 -8.19 4.11 -31.61
CA LEU A 732 -7.92 2.77 -31.09
C LEU A 732 -6.82 2.79 -30.01
N ALA A 733 -5.76 3.58 -30.22
CA ALA A 733 -4.68 3.72 -29.25
C ALA A 733 -5.16 4.39 -27.95
N ILE A 734 -5.93 5.48 -28.04
CA ILE A 734 -6.50 6.14 -26.86
C ILE A 734 -7.47 5.20 -26.13
N GLU A 735 -8.33 4.51 -26.86
CA GLU A 735 -9.32 3.59 -26.29
C GLU A 735 -8.68 2.44 -25.51
N GLU A 736 -7.64 1.83 -26.09
CA GLU A 736 -6.88 0.77 -25.46
C GLU A 736 -6.07 1.30 -24.27
N ALA A 737 -5.42 2.46 -24.40
CA ALA A 737 -4.67 3.06 -23.30
C ALA A 737 -5.55 3.41 -22.08
N LYS A 738 -6.80 3.82 -22.30
CA LYS A 738 -7.79 4.11 -21.24
C LYS A 738 -8.19 2.86 -20.44
N ARG A 739 -7.88 1.64 -20.89
CA ARG A 739 -8.07 0.40 -20.10
C ARG A 739 -7.01 0.24 -19.00
N CYS A 740 -5.97 1.08 -18.95
CA CYS A 740 -4.93 0.97 -17.94
C CYS A 740 -5.46 1.15 -16.50
N LEU A 741 -5.09 0.22 -15.61
CA LEU A 741 -5.46 0.27 -14.19
C LEU A 741 -4.65 1.28 -13.38
N ASN A 742 -3.61 1.90 -13.97
CA ASN A 742 -2.67 2.76 -13.27
C ASN A 742 -2.11 2.11 -11.98
N CYS A 743 -1.58 0.88 -12.09
CA CYS A 743 -1.23 0.02 -10.95
C CYS A 743 -0.36 0.71 -9.88
N ALA A 744 0.56 1.60 -10.27
CA ALA A 744 1.46 2.32 -9.35
C ALA A 744 0.95 3.71 -8.93
N VAL A 745 -0.26 4.10 -9.34
CA VAL A 745 -0.81 5.47 -9.30
C VAL A 745 0.05 6.43 -10.13
N CYS A 746 1.13 6.99 -9.58
CA CYS A 746 2.06 7.79 -10.38
C CYS A 746 2.70 6.94 -11.50
N SER A 747 2.60 7.42 -12.74
CA SER A 747 3.22 6.76 -13.90
C SER A 747 4.68 7.17 -14.14
N GLU A 748 5.19 8.16 -13.40
CA GLU A 748 6.54 8.71 -13.59
C GLU A 748 6.79 9.29 -15.01
N CYS A 749 5.76 9.90 -15.61
CA CYS A 749 5.86 10.59 -16.91
C CYS A 749 6.69 11.90 -16.87
N MET A 750 7.05 12.38 -15.68
CA MET A 750 7.85 13.59 -15.44
C MET A 750 7.26 14.93 -15.94
N LEU A 751 6.02 14.96 -16.43
CA LEU A 751 5.36 16.22 -16.81
C LEU A 751 5.20 17.19 -15.63
N CYS A 752 4.97 16.65 -14.43
CA CYS A 752 4.87 17.45 -13.22
C CYS A 752 6.18 18.21 -12.94
N VAL A 753 7.35 17.58 -13.17
CA VAL A 753 8.68 18.21 -13.03
C VAL A 753 8.80 19.36 -14.03
N LYS A 754 8.48 19.12 -15.31
CA LYS A 754 8.52 20.15 -16.36
C LYS A 754 7.59 21.35 -16.04
N ALA A 755 6.47 21.12 -15.36
CA ALA A 755 5.51 22.17 -14.99
C ALA A 755 5.84 22.90 -13.68
N CYS A 756 6.81 22.43 -12.89
CA CYS A 756 7.11 22.99 -11.58
C CYS A 756 8.18 24.09 -11.68
N GLU A 757 7.76 25.35 -11.81
CA GLU A 757 8.70 26.50 -11.87
C GLU A 757 9.55 26.68 -10.61
N ALA A 758 9.11 26.14 -9.46
CA ALA A 758 9.82 26.22 -8.20
C ALA A 758 10.87 25.10 -8.00
N ASP A 759 11.00 24.16 -8.96
CA ASP A 759 11.88 22.99 -8.88
C ASP A 759 11.71 22.21 -7.56
N ALA A 760 10.45 22.06 -7.14
CA ALA A 760 10.09 21.44 -5.87
C ALA A 760 9.88 19.93 -5.98
N ILE A 761 9.74 19.35 -7.17
CA ILE A 761 9.40 17.92 -7.33
C ILE A 761 10.67 17.07 -7.35
N VAL A 762 10.70 16.04 -6.48
CA VAL A 762 11.87 15.20 -6.22
C VAL A 762 11.42 13.72 -6.18
N HIS A 763 11.40 13.06 -7.34
CA HIS A 763 10.86 11.69 -7.51
C HIS A 763 11.68 10.58 -6.83
N ASP A 764 12.92 10.88 -6.45
CA ASP A 764 13.87 10.03 -5.74
C ASP A 764 13.87 10.29 -4.22
N ALA A 765 13.02 11.19 -3.71
CA ALA A 765 12.89 11.44 -2.29
C ALA A 765 12.55 10.14 -1.54
N LYS A 766 13.29 9.88 -0.45
CA LYS A 766 13.12 8.70 0.40
C LYS A 766 12.28 9.04 1.63
N GLU A 767 11.61 8.01 2.16
CA GLU A 767 10.95 8.09 3.45
C GLU A 767 11.97 8.43 4.55
N GLN A 768 11.53 9.17 5.55
CA GLN A 768 12.39 9.60 6.66
C GLN A 768 11.86 9.02 7.98
N THR A 769 12.78 8.63 8.84
CA THR A 769 12.48 8.26 10.23
C THR A 769 12.92 9.39 11.15
N LEU A 770 12.00 9.88 11.96
CA LEU A 770 12.24 10.90 12.97
C LEU A 770 12.07 10.28 14.36
N GLU A 771 12.95 10.60 15.29
CA GLU A 771 12.80 10.24 16.70
C GLU A 771 12.52 11.50 17.52
N VAL A 772 11.47 11.47 18.33
CA VAL A 772 11.09 12.57 19.21
C VAL A 772 10.91 12.10 20.64
N GLU A 773 11.30 12.94 21.60
CA GLU A 773 11.13 12.69 23.02
C GLU A 773 10.00 13.57 23.58
N VAL A 774 9.06 12.95 24.27
CA VAL A 774 7.84 13.60 24.78
C VAL A 774 7.47 13.09 26.17
N GLY A 775 6.80 13.92 26.97
CA GLY A 775 6.34 13.51 28.30
C GLY A 775 4.97 12.83 28.28
N SER A 776 4.10 13.26 27.37
CA SER A 776 2.75 12.71 27.20
C SER A 776 2.37 12.56 25.74
N ILE A 777 1.39 11.70 25.51
CA ILE A 777 0.84 11.41 24.19
C ILE A 777 -0.69 11.59 24.25
N ILE A 778 -1.26 12.29 23.27
CA ILE A 778 -2.71 12.42 23.10
C ILE A 778 -3.12 11.78 21.78
N VAL A 779 -3.99 10.79 21.84
CA VAL A 779 -4.47 10.04 20.68
C VAL A 779 -5.81 10.60 20.23
N THR A 780 -5.85 11.02 18.97
CA THR A 780 -6.97 11.72 18.33
C THR A 780 -7.24 11.19 16.92
N THR A 781 -7.04 9.88 16.70
CA THR A 781 -7.09 9.22 15.38
C THR A 781 -8.47 9.20 14.72
N GLY A 782 -9.51 9.69 15.40
CA GLY A 782 -10.84 9.84 14.84
C GLY A 782 -11.58 8.52 14.67
N MET A 783 -12.30 8.38 13.56
CA MET A 783 -13.21 7.28 13.24
C MET A 783 -13.18 7.01 11.74
N LYS A 784 -13.89 5.98 11.28
CA LYS A 784 -14.31 5.82 9.89
C LYS A 784 -15.82 5.59 9.81
N GLN A 785 -16.39 5.78 8.62
CA GLN A 785 -17.77 5.43 8.36
C GLN A 785 -17.90 3.94 8.06
N PHE A 786 -18.91 3.29 8.62
CA PHE A 786 -19.28 1.91 8.29
C PHE A 786 -19.63 1.79 6.82
N ASP A 787 -19.06 0.79 6.15
CA ASP A 787 -19.33 0.47 4.75
C ASP A 787 -20.64 -0.33 4.64
N PRO A 788 -21.73 0.26 4.11
CA PRO A 788 -23.02 -0.40 4.04
C PRO A 788 -23.13 -1.40 2.89
N GLU A 789 -22.08 -1.65 2.10
CA GLU A 789 -22.11 -2.67 1.03
C GLU A 789 -22.46 -4.07 1.57
N VAL A 790 -22.04 -4.38 2.80
CA VAL A 790 -22.38 -5.64 3.48
C VAL A 790 -23.89 -5.76 3.76
N MET A 791 -24.63 -4.64 3.81
CA MET A 791 -26.08 -4.60 3.96
C MET A 791 -26.77 -4.68 2.61
N TYR A 792 -26.71 -5.85 1.97
CA TYR A 792 -27.22 -6.08 0.60
C TYR A 792 -28.66 -5.58 0.37
N THR A 793 -29.53 -5.60 1.38
CA THR A 793 -30.92 -5.13 1.30
C THR A 793 -31.06 -3.62 1.06
N TYR A 794 -30.02 -2.82 1.31
CA TYR A 794 -30.03 -1.38 1.05
C TYR A 794 -29.40 -1.00 -0.28
N GLY A 795 -28.80 -1.95 -1.01
CA GLY A 795 -28.40 -1.74 -2.40
C GLY A 795 -27.31 -0.68 -2.64
N TYR A 796 -26.50 -0.36 -1.62
CA TYR A 796 -25.30 0.49 -1.80
C TYR A 796 -24.35 -0.15 -2.83
N ASN A 797 -23.73 0.65 -3.69
CA ASN A 797 -22.95 0.25 -4.88
C ASN A 797 -23.70 -0.59 -5.94
N ARG A 798 -24.95 -0.98 -5.71
CA ARG A 798 -25.81 -1.66 -6.70
C ARG A 798 -26.81 -0.72 -7.36
N PHE A 799 -27.27 0.28 -6.61
CA PHE A 799 -28.16 1.32 -7.09
C PHE A 799 -27.42 2.64 -7.10
N ASP A 800 -27.47 3.34 -8.23
CA ASP A 800 -26.65 4.50 -8.52
C ASP A 800 -26.89 5.68 -7.57
N ASP A 801 -28.12 5.85 -7.09
CA ASP A 801 -28.55 6.99 -6.25
C ASP A 801 -28.79 6.61 -4.78
N VAL A 802 -28.13 5.53 -4.31
CA VAL A 802 -28.00 5.20 -2.88
C VAL A 802 -26.63 5.67 -2.40
N LEU A 803 -26.62 6.71 -1.57
CA LEU A 803 -25.42 7.37 -1.07
C LEU A 803 -25.27 7.14 0.44
N THR A 804 -24.04 7.11 0.92
CA THR A 804 -23.69 7.28 2.34
C THR A 804 -23.82 8.75 2.76
N GLY A 805 -23.86 8.99 4.07
CA GLY A 805 -23.83 10.35 4.61
C GLY A 805 -22.61 11.16 4.19
N LEU A 806 -21.40 10.57 4.13
CA LEU A 806 -20.20 11.30 3.73
C LEU A 806 -20.19 11.63 2.23
N GLU A 807 -20.67 10.73 1.37
CA GLU A 807 -20.86 11.05 -0.06
C GLU A 807 -21.84 12.23 -0.22
N PHE A 808 -22.93 12.24 0.54
CA PHE A 808 -23.86 13.38 0.52
C PHE A 808 -23.23 14.69 1.04
N GLU A 809 -22.38 14.64 2.07
CA GLU A 809 -21.62 15.81 2.53
C GLU A 809 -20.76 16.39 1.41
N ARG A 810 -20.01 15.53 0.71
CA ARG A 810 -19.16 15.96 -0.40
C ARG A 810 -19.99 16.56 -1.53
N LEU A 811 -21.10 15.92 -1.87
CA LEU A 811 -22.02 16.37 -2.92
C LEU A 811 -22.76 17.70 -2.56
N SER A 812 -23.04 17.96 -1.28
CA SER A 812 -23.62 19.23 -0.82
C SER A 812 -22.58 20.36 -0.68
N ASN A 813 -21.31 20.01 -0.44
CA ASN A 813 -20.25 20.97 -0.16
C ASN A 813 -19.90 21.82 -1.39
N ALA A 814 -19.78 23.14 -1.21
CA ALA A 814 -19.44 24.08 -2.28
C ALA A 814 -18.04 23.85 -2.90
N SER A 815 -17.10 23.27 -2.15
CA SER A 815 -15.79 22.81 -2.64
C SER A 815 -15.77 21.30 -2.91
N GLY A 816 -16.94 20.69 -3.02
CA GLY A 816 -17.13 19.31 -3.40
C GLY A 816 -17.15 19.10 -4.92
N PRO A 817 -17.29 17.84 -5.36
CA PRO A 817 -17.16 17.47 -6.76
C PRO A 817 -18.30 17.97 -7.68
N THR A 818 -19.39 18.46 -7.09
CA THR A 818 -20.57 18.98 -7.81
C THR A 818 -20.82 20.46 -7.51
N ASP A 819 -19.82 21.20 -7.02
CA ASP A 819 -19.92 22.62 -6.63
C ASP A 819 -21.09 22.91 -5.66
N GLY A 820 -21.42 21.92 -4.83
CA GLY A 820 -22.52 21.96 -3.88
C GLY A 820 -23.92 21.83 -4.48
N VAL A 821 -24.03 21.43 -5.75
CA VAL A 821 -25.30 21.13 -6.41
C VAL A 821 -25.67 19.67 -6.15
N VAL A 822 -26.84 19.47 -5.54
CA VAL A 822 -27.36 18.13 -5.25
C VAL A 822 -27.97 17.51 -6.50
N VAL A 823 -27.34 16.46 -7.03
CA VAL A 823 -27.75 15.76 -8.26
C VAL A 823 -27.67 14.25 -8.10
N LYS A 824 -28.52 13.53 -8.84
CA LYS A 824 -28.39 12.10 -9.11
C LYS A 824 -27.16 11.81 -9.97
N LYS A 825 -26.78 10.54 -10.09
CA LYS A 825 -25.67 10.12 -10.96
C LYS A 825 -25.83 10.52 -12.42
N ASN A 826 -27.07 10.59 -12.91
CA ASN A 826 -27.39 11.04 -14.27
C ASN A 826 -27.35 12.58 -14.46
N GLY A 827 -27.06 13.34 -13.40
CA GLY A 827 -26.98 14.81 -13.41
C GLY A 827 -28.30 15.54 -13.12
N GLU A 828 -29.42 14.82 -13.00
CA GLU A 828 -30.71 15.43 -12.69
C GLU A 828 -30.85 15.73 -11.19
N LYS A 829 -31.59 16.79 -10.84
CA LYS A 829 -31.91 17.08 -9.44
C LYS A 829 -32.97 16.10 -8.91
N PRO A 830 -32.77 15.48 -7.73
CA PRO A 830 -33.80 14.62 -7.14
C PRO A 830 -34.98 15.46 -6.66
N LYS A 831 -36.21 14.99 -6.95
CA LYS A 831 -37.46 15.59 -6.48
C LYS A 831 -37.97 14.93 -5.20
N SER A 832 -37.48 13.74 -4.85
CA SER A 832 -37.76 13.11 -3.57
C SER A 832 -36.56 12.35 -3.02
N VAL A 833 -36.31 12.48 -1.71
CA VAL A 833 -35.13 11.92 -1.04
C VAL A 833 -35.53 11.25 0.26
N ALA A 834 -35.09 10.01 0.48
CA ALA A 834 -35.23 9.33 1.77
C ALA A 834 -33.91 9.27 2.53
N ILE A 835 -33.91 9.64 3.81
CA ILE A 835 -32.78 9.55 4.71
C ILE A 835 -33.05 8.43 5.71
N LEU A 836 -32.23 7.38 5.67
CA LEU A 836 -32.37 6.20 6.52
C LEU A 836 -31.44 6.31 7.72
N HIS A 837 -32.00 6.22 8.92
CA HIS A 837 -31.26 6.26 10.18
C HIS A 837 -30.76 4.88 10.57
N CYS A 838 -29.78 4.85 11.49
CA CYS A 838 -29.30 3.63 12.14
C CYS A 838 -28.78 2.57 11.15
N VAL A 839 -28.20 2.97 10.02
CA VAL A 839 -27.59 2.02 9.08
C VAL A 839 -26.32 1.45 9.72
N GLY A 840 -26.29 0.15 10.01
CA GLY A 840 -25.21 -0.52 10.74
C GLY A 840 -25.13 -0.24 12.25
N SER A 841 -25.93 0.70 12.79
CA SER A 841 -25.98 1.04 14.23
C SER A 841 -27.24 0.52 14.90
N ARG A 842 -27.18 0.19 16.18
CA ARG A 842 -28.29 -0.42 16.93
C ARG A 842 -28.83 -1.67 16.23
N ASP A 843 -27.92 -2.45 15.68
CA ASP A 843 -28.20 -3.70 14.95
C ASP A 843 -27.38 -4.83 15.57
N GLU A 844 -28.06 -5.92 15.95
CA GLU A 844 -27.43 -7.11 16.53
C GLU A 844 -26.51 -7.84 15.54
N ASN A 845 -26.73 -7.68 14.23
CA ASN A 845 -25.92 -8.31 13.18
C ASN A 845 -24.63 -7.53 12.88
N TYR A 846 -24.59 -6.25 13.26
CA TYR A 846 -23.46 -5.36 13.00
C TYR A 846 -22.99 -4.72 14.31
N HIS A 847 -23.54 -3.56 14.69
CA HIS A 847 -23.14 -2.86 15.91
C HIS A 847 -24.32 -2.58 16.83
N LYS A 848 -24.24 -3.11 18.06
CA LYS A 848 -25.29 -2.92 19.07
C LYS A 848 -25.36 -1.50 19.65
N TYR A 849 -24.30 -0.70 19.47
CA TYR A 849 -24.23 0.67 19.99
C TYR A 849 -24.91 1.68 19.06
N CYS A 850 -25.14 2.88 19.59
CA CYS A 850 -25.63 4.03 18.82
C CYS A 850 -24.46 4.94 18.44
N SER A 851 -24.42 5.36 17.17
CA SER A 851 -23.38 6.27 16.66
C SER A 851 -23.54 7.73 17.10
N ARG A 852 -24.53 8.06 17.94
CA ARG A 852 -24.83 9.35 18.60
C ARG A 852 -25.08 10.57 17.70
N VAL A 853 -24.44 10.68 16.55
CA VAL A 853 -24.48 11.86 15.67
C VAL A 853 -25.39 11.69 14.46
N CYS A 854 -25.74 10.46 14.11
CA CYS A 854 -26.47 10.17 12.87
C CYS A 854 -27.82 10.87 12.79
N CYS A 855 -28.61 10.87 13.85
CA CYS A 855 -29.87 11.62 13.86
C CYS A 855 -29.66 13.10 13.54
N MET A 856 -28.62 13.72 14.10
CA MET A 856 -28.38 15.16 13.94
C MET A 856 -27.85 15.52 12.56
N TYR A 857 -26.89 14.76 12.00
CA TYR A 857 -26.47 15.04 10.64
C TYR A 857 -27.59 14.71 9.64
N SER A 858 -28.47 13.73 9.91
CA SER A 858 -29.62 13.47 9.04
C SER A 858 -30.60 14.63 9.04
N LEU A 859 -30.85 15.27 10.20
CA LEU A 859 -31.64 16.50 10.28
C LEU A 859 -30.97 17.63 9.52
N LYS A 860 -29.65 17.75 9.64
CA LYS A 860 -28.85 18.70 8.85
C LYS A 860 -28.99 18.46 7.36
N TYR A 861 -28.91 17.22 6.91
CA TYR A 861 -29.08 16.87 5.49
C TYR A 861 -30.48 17.22 5.00
N ALA A 862 -31.51 16.96 5.79
CA ALA A 862 -32.86 17.36 5.42
C ALA A 862 -33.00 18.88 5.28
N HIS A 863 -32.37 19.66 6.16
CA HIS A 863 -32.35 21.12 6.04
C HIS A 863 -31.63 21.57 4.77
N LEU A 864 -30.44 21.02 4.50
CA LEU A 864 -29.67 21.31 3.28
C LEU A 864 -30.44 20.96 2.00
N LEU A 865 -31.18 19.84 2.01
CA LEU A 865 -32.05 19.45 0.92
C LEU A 865 -33.19 20.46 0.74
N LYS A 866 -33.86 20.91 1.81
CA LYS A 866 -34.92 21.92 1.72
C LYS A 866 -34.40 23.30 1.29
N GLU A 867 -33.18 23.67 1.68
CA GLU A 867 -32.53 24.91 1.26
C GLU A 867 -32.17 24.89 -0.23
N LYS A 868 -31.56 23.80 -0.71
CA LYS A 868 -31.02 23.68 -2.08
C LYS A 868 -32.06 23.17 -3.10
N LEU A 869 -33.03 22.40 -2.63
CA LEU A 869 -34.12 21.79 -3.39
C LEU A 869 -35.48 22.05 -2.68
N PRO A 870 -36.00 23.29 -2.71
CA PRO A 870 -37.19 23.67 -1.93
C PRO A 870 -38.43 22.82 -2.19
N GLU A 871 -38.62 22.39 -3.45
CA GLU A 871 -39.76 21.60 -3.89
C GLU A 871 -39.58 20.09 -3.66
N ALA A 872 -38.43 19.64 -3.14
CA ALA A 872 -38.18 18.22 -2.96
C ALA A 872 -38.90 17.66 -1.73
N ASP A 873 -39.51 16.49 -1.89
CA ASP A 873 -40.07 15.71 -0.78
C ASP A 873 -38.93 15.02 -0.01
N VAL A 874 -38.73 15.38 1.25
CA VAL A 874 -37.67 14.81 2.09
C VAL A 874 -38.32 13.94 3.17
N TYR A 875 -37.85 12.69 3.29
CA TYR A 875 -38.34 11.71 4.26
C TYR A 875 -37.24 11.29 5.23
N GLN A 876 -37.54 11.30 6.54
CA GLN A 876 -36.69 10.80 7.60
C GLN A 876 -37.25 9.47 8.11
N LEU A 877 -36.54 8.36 7.90
CA LEU A 877 -36.94 7.03 8.36
C LEU A 877 -36.13 6.64 9.59
N TYR A 878 -36.79 6.57 10.75
CA TYR A 878 -36.09 6.48 12.03
C TYR A 878 -36.76 5.55 13.05
N ILE A 879 -35.99 5.12 14.06
CA ILE A 879 -36.51 4.38 15.22
C ILE A 879 -36.83 5.36 16.36
N ASP A 880 -35.82 6.13 16.77
CA ASP A 880 -35.91 7.20 17.76
C ASP A 880 -35.10 8.41 17.26
N MET A 881 -35.60 9.63 17.47
CA MET A 881 -34.81 10.85 17.27
C MET A 881 -34.00 11.13 18.53
N ARG A 882 -32.67 11.15 18.41
CA ARG A 882 -31.75 11.37 19.53
C ARG A 882 -31.08 12.74 19.38
N CYS A 883 -31.68 13.74 20.02
CA CYS A 883 -31.28 15.15 19.96
C CYS A 883 -30.85 15.70 21.34
N PRO A 884 -29.82 15.14 22.02
CA PRO A 884 -29.56 15.43 23.43
C PRO A 884 -28.76 16.71 23.73
N GLY A 885 -28.30 17.45 22.72
CA GLY A 885 -27.45 18.65 22.88
C GLY A 885 -28.24 19.96 22.94
N SER A 886 -27.57 21.05 23.32
CA SER A 886 -28.18 22.38 23.34
C SER A 886 -28.58 22.80 21.92
N GLY A 887 -29.86 23.17 21.71
CA GLY A 887 -30.38 23.55 20.39
C GLY A 887 -30.72 22.38 19.48
N TYR A 888 -30.54 21.12 19.92
CA TYR A 888 -30.69 19.95 19.05
C TYR A 888 -32.17 19.58 18.86
N GLU A 889 -32.95 19.62 19.94
CA GLU A 889 -34.40 19.39 19.88
C GLU A 889 -35.09 20.53 19.12
N GLU A 890 -34.68 21.78 19.37
CA GLU A 890 -35.17 22.95 18.65
C GLU A 890 -34.86 22.85 17.15
N PHE A 891 -33.69 22.31 16.80
CA PHE A 891 -33.37 22.03 15.41
C PHE A 891 -34.28 20.95 14.82
N TYR A 892 -34.54 19.86 15.54
CA TYR A 892 -35.52 18.84 15.12
C TYR A 892 -36.91 19.44 14.89
N LEU A 893 -37.43 20.23 15.84
CA LEU A 893 -38.74 20.88 15.73
C LEU A 893 -38.80 21.82 14.52
N ARG A 894 -37.75 22.62 14.30
CA ARG A 894 -37.64 23.47 13.13
C ARG A 894 -37.76 22.68 11.82
N LEU A 895 -37.16 21.50 11.73
CA LEU A 895 -37.25 20.66 10.53
C LEU A 895 -38.69 20.13 10.29
N GLN A 896 -39.50 19.98 11.34
CA GLN A 896 -40.92 19.66 11.19
C GLN A 896 -41.68 20.83 10.52
N ASP A 897 -41.35 22.06 10.90
CA ASP A 897 -41.93 23.28 10.31
C ASP A 897 -41.46 23.52 8.87
N GLU A 898 -40.25 23.07 8.51
CA GLU A 898 -39.70 23.13 7.14
C GLU A 898 -40.30 22.08 6.17
N GLY A 899 -41.33 21.33 6.61
CA GLY A 899 -42.05 20.40 5.75
C GLY A 899 -41.29 19.11 5.44
N VAL A 900 -40.43 18.66 6.35
CA VAL A 900 -39.78 17.34 6.28
C VAL A 900 -40.72 16.27 6.82
N ASN A 901 -40.85 15.16 6.10
CA ASN A 901 -41.71 14.05 6.48
C ASN A 901 -41.00 13.09 7.44
N PHE A 902 -41.52 12.93 8.65
CA PHE A 902 -40.94 12.00 9.64
C PHE A 902 -41.74 10.70 9.70
N ILE A 903 -41.08 9.58 9.38
CA ILE A 903 -41.67 8.24 9.42
C ILE A 903 -40.94 7.44 10.48
N ARG A 904 -41.65 7.11 11.57
CA ARG A 904 -41.10 6.26 12.63
C ARG A 904 -41.17 4.80 12.18
N GLY A 905 -40.15 4.37 11.46
CA GLY A 905 -39.96 3.02 10.97
C GLY A 905 -38.54 2.82 10.49
N ARG A 906 -37.96 1.66 10.83
CA ARG A 906 -36.70 1.22 10.22
C ARG A 906 -37.00 0.69 8.82
N ALA A 907 -36.28 1.17 7.80
CA ALA A 907 -36.40 0.64 6.45
C ALA A 907 -36.03 -0.86 6.43
N ALA A 908 -36.88 -1.66 5.80
CA ALA A 908 -36.68 -3.09 5.63
C ALA A 908 -35.72 -3.38 4.46
N GLU A 909 -35.98 -2.77 3.31
CA GLU A 909 -35.18 -2.93 2.09
C GLU A 909 -35.39 -1.76 1.12
N ILE A 910 -34.50 -1.67 0.14
CA ILE A 910 -34.57 -0.78 -1.01
C ILE A 910 -34.59 -1.64 -2.27
N THR A 911 -35.50 -1.35 -3.20
CA THR A 911 -35.58 -2.00 -4.51
C THR A 911 -35.79 -0.98 -5.60
N ASN A 912 -35.46 -1.30 -6.85
CA ASN A 912 -35.79 -0.49 -8.03
C ASN A 912 -36.85 -1.17 -8.92
N THR A 913 -37.46 -2.25 -8.42
CA THR A 913 -38.56 -2.94 -9.11
C THR A 913 -39.87 -2.17 -8.92
N ALA A 914 -40.35 -1.55 -9.99
CA ALA A 914 -41.65 -0.87 -10.00
C ALA A 914 -42.81 -1.87 -10.10
N GLU A 915 -43.81 -1.73 -9.24
CA GLU A 915 -45.11 -2.42 -9.33
C GLU A 915 -46.21 -1.48 -9.84
N THR A 916 -46.01 -0.17 -9.74
CA THR A 916 -46.95 0.87 -10.18
C THR A 916 -46.28 1.87 -11.13
N PRO A 917 -47.05 2.61 -11.95
CA PRO A 917 -46.48 3.62 -12.85
C PRO A 917 -45.72 4.76 -12.12
N GLU A 918 -46.10 5.06 -10.88
CA GLU A 918 -45.48 6.11 -10.06
C GLU A 918 -44.09 5.71 -9.50
N GLU A 919 -43.81 4.40 -9.49
CA GLU A 919 -42.56 3.79 -9.04
C GLU A 919 -41.53 3.63 -10.16
N GLN A 920 -41.95 3.88 -11.42
CA GLN A 920 -41.06 3.75 -12.57
C GLN A 920 -39.85 4.69 -12.43
N ASP A 921 -38.65 4.14 -12.65
CA ASP A 921 -37.36 4.84 -12.58
C ASP A 921 -37.04 5.47 -11.21
N LYS A 922 -37.60 4.91 -10.13
CA LYS A 922 -37.35 5.33 -8.74
C LYS A 922 -36.80 4.21 -7.85
N LEU A 923 -36.22 4.61 -6.72
CA LEU A 923 -35.87 3.73 -5.61
C LEU A 923 -37.06 3.60 -4.67
N ILE A 924 -37.46 2.38 -4.36
CA ILE A 924 -38.63 2.08 -3.54
C ILE A 924 -38.15 1.63 -2.17
N VAL A 925 -38.40 2.46 -1.15
CA VAL A 925 -38.06 2.14 0.23
C VAL A 925 -39.25 1.45 0.90
N HIS A 926 -39.06 0.21 1.33
CA HIS A 926 -40.05 -0.54 2.10
C HIS A 926 -39.87 -0.26 3.59
N VAL A 927 -40.93 0.22 4.25
CA VAL A 927 -40.88 0.57 5.67
C VAL A 927 -42.23 0.32 6.35
N GLU A 928 -42.20 -0.12 7.60
CA GLU A 928 -43.38 -0.08 8.47
C GLU A 928 -43.43 1.24 9.22
N ASP A 929 -44.46 2.05 8.98
CA ASP A 929 -44.76 3.20 9.83
C ASP A 929 -45.41 2.70 11.12
N THR A 930 -44.63 2.69 12.19
CA THR A 930 -45.02 2.10 13.48
C THR A 930 -46.05 2.95 14.23
N LEU A 931 -46.16 4.25 13.92
CA LEU A 931 -47.14 5.13 14.57
C LEU A 931 -48.55 4.87 14.07
N VAL A 932 -48.70 4.55 12.78
CA VAL A 932 -50.00 4.19 12.17
C VAL A 932 -50.16 2.69 11.90
N ARG A 933 -49.13 1.88 12.21
CA ARG A 933 -49.09 0.41 12.02
C ARG A 933 -49.39 -0.02 10.59
N LYS A 934 -48.78 0.64 9.61
CA LYS A 934 -48.96 0.35 8.19
C LYS A 934 -47.62 0.13 7.49
N LYS A 935 -47.56 -0.88 6.64
CA LYS A 935 -46.49 -1.04 5.66
C LYS A 935 -46.66 0.01 4.57
N ARG A 936 -45.59 0.70 4.21
CA ARG A 936 -45.54 1.73 3.17
C ARG A 936 -44.44 1.38 2.17
N LYS A 937 -44.71 1.70 0.91
CA LYS A 937 -43.73 1.77 -0.17
C LYS A 937 -43.51 3.25 -0.48
N LEU A 938 -42.26 3.70 -0.45
CA LEU A 938 -41.91 5.11 -0.66
C LEU A 938 -41.06 5.22 -1.92
N PRO A 939 -41.64 5.63 -3.06
CA PRO A 939 -40.89 5.91 -4.28
C PRO A 939 -40.11 7.22 -4.16
N VAL A 940 -38.77 7.12 -4.16
CA VAL A 940 -37.84 8.25 -4.05
C VAL A 940 -36.80 8.26 -5.16
N ASP A 941 -36.31 9.44 -5.51
CA ASP A 941 -35.27 9.61 -6.52
C ASP A 941 -33.86 9.35 -5.98
N MET A 942 -33.66 9.49 -4.66
CA MET A 942 -32.37 9.31 -3.99
C MET A 942 -32.55 8.79 -2.56
N VAL A 943 -31.60 7.98 -2.10
CA VAL A 943 -31.54 7.51 -0.70
C VAL A 943 -30.20 7.88 -0.07
N ILE A 944 -30.23 8.42 1.16
CA ILE A 944 -29.05 8.73 1.96
C ILE A 944 -29.01 7.82 3.18
N LEU A 945 -27.94 7.04 3.31
CA LEU A 945 -27.67 6.08 4.37
C LEU A 945 -26.89 6.74 5.50
N SER A 946 -27.53 6.84 6.66
CA SER A 946 -26.90 7.37 7.86
C SER A 946 -26.16 6.26 8.60
N CYS A 947 -24.97 5.95 8.08
CA CYS A 947 -24.12 4.83 8.52
C CYS A 947 -23.53 4.98 9.92
N ALA A 948 -23.20 3.84 10.51
CA ALA A 948 -22.51 3.77 11.79
C ALA A 948 -21.10 4.38 11.71
N LEU A 949 -20.57 4.74 12.88
CA LEU A 949 -19.19 5.16 13.03
C LEU A 949 -18.39 4.02 13.67
N GLU A 950 -17.25 3.71 13.08
CA GLU A 950 -16.32 2.66 13.53
C GLU A 950 -14.97 3.27 13.93
N PRO A 951 -14.12 2.56 14.68
CA PRO A 951 -12.73 2.97 14.90
C PRO A 951 -11.99 3.20 13.57
N SER A 952 -11.13 4.21 13.52
CA SER A 952 -10.35 4.58 12.33
C SER A 952 -9.47 3.43 11.83
N ASP A 953 -9.19 3.40 10.53
CA ASP A 953 -8.21 2.44 9.98
C ASP A 953 -6.84 2.63 10.65
N GLY A 954 -6.28 1.54 11.17
CA GLY A 954 -5.03 1.56 11.94
C GLY A 954 -5.20 1.80 13.45
N ALA A 955 -6.41 2.02 13.97
CA ALA A 955 -6.64 2.19 15.41
C ALA A 955 -6.11 1.00 16.24
N GLU A 956 -6.21 -0.22 15.72
CA GLU A 956 -5.63 -1.40 16.38
C GLU A 956 -4.11 -1.35 16.46
N GLN A 957 -3.44 -0.94 15.38
CA GLN A 957 -1.98 -0.83 15.34
C GLN A 957 -1.51 0.24 16.32
N ILE A 958 -2.12 1.42 16.31
CA ILE A 958 -1.84 2.49 17.28
C ILE A 958 -2.12 2.03 18.72
N GLY A 959 -3.19 1.27 18.94
CA GLY A 959 -3.49 0.67 20.24
C GLY A 959 -2.37 -0.23 20.75
N LYS A 960 -1.78 -1.05 19.86
CA LYS A 960 -0.62 -1.91 20.17
C LYS A 960 0.63 -1.08 20.44
N VAL A 961 0.95 -0.12 19.57
CA VAL A 961 2.13 0.76 19.68
C VAL A 961 2.13 1.54 21.01
N LEU A 962 0.96 2.02 21.45
CA LEU A 962 0.81 2.79 22.67
C LEU A 962 0.41 1.95 23.90
N SER A 963 0.25 0.64 23.73
CA SER A 963 -0.23 -0.28 24.77
C SER A 963 -1.55 0.17 25.44
N ILE A 964 -2.49 0.73 24.67
CA ILE A 964 -3.80 1.17 25.17
C ILE A 964 -4.91 0.16 24.89
N SER A 965 -5.80 -0.02 25.86
CA SER A 965 -6.90 -0.99 25.79
C SER A 965 -8.06 -0.50 24.91
N LYS A 966 -8.81 -1.45 24.35
CA LYS A 966 -10.05 -1.19 23.60
C LYS A 966 -11.28 -1.65 24.38
N LYS A 967 -12.40 -0.98 24.14
CA LYS A 967 -13.75 -1.41 24.54
C LYS A 967 -14.23 -2.56 23.66
N ALA A 968 -15.32 -3.21 24.07
CA ALA A 968 -15.94 -4.28 23.31
C ALA A 968 -16.50 -3.82 21.95
N ASP A 969 -16.76 -2.52 21.79
CA ASP A 969 -17.17 -1.88 20.54
C ASP A 969 -15.99 -1.50 19.63
N GLY A 970 -14.75 -1.78 20.05
CA GLY A 970 -13.53 -1.53 19.28
C GLY A 970 -12.89 -0.15 19.49
N PHE A 971 -13.57 0.80 20.14
CA PHE A 971 -13.00 2.12 20.44
C PHE A 971 -12.01 2.06 21.61
N PHE A 972 -11.17 3.08 21.79
CA PHE A 972 -10.23 3.12 22.92
C PHE A 972 -10.95 3.28 24.28
N LEU A 973 -10.47 2.53 25.27
CA LEU A 973 -11.02 2.49 26.63
C LEU A 973 -10.43 3.63 27.48
N GLU A 974 -11.29 4.50 27.96
CA GLU A 974 -10.96 5.46 29.01
C GLU A 974 -10.72 4.79 30.37
N LYS A 975 -9.92 5.42 31.23
CA LYS A 975 -9.61 4.95 32.58
C LYS A 975 -10.86 4.82 33.43
N HIS A 976 -11.75 5.82 33.36
CA HIS A 976 -13.07 5.74 33.99
C HIS A 976 -14.08 6.66 33.29
N PRO A 977 -15.28 6.19 32.92
CA PRO A 977 -16.25 6.95 32.11
C PRO A 977 -16.68 8.33 32.66
N LYS A 978 -16.55 8.53 33.98
CA LYS A 978 -16.94 9.78 34.68
C LYS A 978 -15.78 10.52 35.35
N LEU A 979 -15.00 9.81 36.18
CA LEU A 979 -13.90 10.37 36.95
C LEU A 979 -12.70 10.79 36.10
N ASP A 980 -12.43 10.06 35.00
CA ASP A 980 -11.27 10.33 34.15
C ASP A 980 -11.52 9.88 32.70
N PRO A 981 -12.39 10.60 31.97
CA PRO A 981 -12.92 10.16 30.68
C PRO A 981 -11.94 10.33 29.50
N VAL A 982 -10.76 10.91 29.75
CA VAL A 982 -9.73 11.19 28.73
C VAL A 982 -8.41 10.50 29.00
N ALA A 983 -8.12 10.06 30.23
CA ALA A 983 -6.95 9.23 30.49
C ALA A 983 -7.19 7.79 30.08
N THR A 984 -6.10 7.07 29.81
CA THR A 984 -6.13 5.63 29.59
C THR A 984 -5.58 4.88 30.80
N MET A 985 -5.54 3.55 30.73
CA MET A 985 -4.84 2.72 31.72
C MET A 985 -3.31 2.86 31.63
N THR A 986 -2.81 3.42 30.54
CA THR A 986 -1.39 3.71 30.34
C THR A 986 -1.12 5.16 30.75
N ASP A 987 -0.42 5.33 31.87
CA ASP A 987 -0.13 6.67 32.39
C ASP A 987 0.63 7.51 31.36
N GLY A 988 0.29 8.80 31.26
CA GLY A 988 0.86 9.73 30.28
C GLY A 988 0.26 9.61 28.87
N VAL A 989 -0.62 8.64 28.62
CA VAL A 989 -1.35 8.50 27.34
C VAL A 989 -2.82 8.85 27.54
N PHE A 990 -3.29 9.83 26.78
CA PHE A 990 -4.65 10.35 26.79
C PHE A 990 -5.34 10.09 25.45
N ILE A 991 -6.68 10.06 25.46
CA ILE A 991 -7.52 9.86 24.28
C ILE A 991 -8.56 11.00 24.19
N ALA A 992 -8.80 11.49 22.98
CA ALA A 992 -9.82 12.51 22.74
C ALA A 992 -10.48 12.38 21.36
N GLY A 993 -11.75 12.76 21.27
CA GLY A 993 -12.52 12.70 20.04
C GLY A 993 -13.08 11.32 19.72
N CYS A 994 -13.40 11.09 18.45
CA CYS A 994 -14.12 9.90 18.03
C CYS A 994 -13.36 8.57 18.23
N CYS A 995 -12.04 8.59 18.45
CA CYS A 995 -11.28 7.38 18.72
C CYS A 995 -11.65 6.73 20.07
N GLN A 996 -12.22 7.49 21.00
CA GLN A 996 -12.78 6.99 22.27
C GLN A 996 -14.23 6.50 22.13
N GLY A 997 -14.93 6.88 21.05
CA GLY A 997 -16.32 6.51 20.80
C GLY A 997 -17.09 7.60 20.05
N PRO A 998 -18.23 7.28 19.42
CA PRO A 998 -18.99 8.21 18.59
C PRO A 998 -19.44 9.47 19.35
N LYS A 999 -19.19 10.66 18.77
CA LYS A 999 -19.55 11.96 19.34
C LYS A 999 -19.50 13.06 18.27
N ASP A 1000 -20.11 14.21 18.55
CA ASP A 1000 -20.13 15.36 17.66
C ASP A 1000 -18.90 16.28 17.87
N ILE A 1001 -18.86 17.38 17.10
CA ILE A 1001 -17.75 18.33 17.12
C ILE A 1001 -17.63 19.05 18.48
N PRO A 1002 -18.70 19.61 19.09
CA PRO A 1002 -18.61 20.23 20.41
C PRO A 1002 -18.06 19.30 21.50
N ASP A 1003 -18.61 18.07 21.61
CA ASP A 1003 -18.12 17.07 22.58
C ASP A 1003 -16.65 16.73 22.31
N THR A 1004 -16.26 16.64 21.03
CA THR A 1004 -14.88 16.36 20.62
C THR A 1004 -13.91 17.47 21.02
N VAL A 1005 -14.26 18.72 20.77
CA VAL A 1005 -13.45 19.90 21.12
C VAL A 1005 -13.29 19.99 22.65
N ALA A 1006 -14.38 19.80 23.39
CA ALA A 1006 -14.34 19.80 24.86
C ALA A 1006 -13.44 18.67 25.40
N GLN A 1007 -13.54 17.47 24.83
CA GLN A 1007 -12.72 16.33 25.24
C GLN A 1007 -11.23 16.56 24.91
N ALA A 1008 -10.92 17.19 23.78
CA ALA A 1008 -9.56 17.55 23.40
C ALA A 1008 -8.95 18.57 24.37
N SER A 1009 -9.68 19.63 24.73
CA SER A 1009 -9.23 20.59 25.75
C SER A 1009 -9.04 19.91 27.12
N ALA A 1010 -9.90 18.94 27.48
CA ALA A 1010 -9.71 18.16 28.71
C ALA A 1010 -8.45 17.29 28.68
N ALA A 1011 -8.13 16.65 27.56
CA ALA A 1011 -6.90 15.89 27.39
C ALA A 1011 -5.65 16.78 27.43
N ALA A 1012 -5.70 17.95 26.79
CA ALA A 1012 -4.65 18.97 26.87
C ALA A 1012 -4.44 19.43 28.32
N ALA A 1013 -5.51 19.72 29.06
CA ALA A 1013 -5.45 20.11 30.47
C ALA A 1013 -4.80 19.02 31.35
N ARG A 1014 -5.10 17.74 31.08
CA ARG A 1014 -4.45 16.61 31.78
C ARG A 1014 -2.95 16.55 31.50
N ALA A 1015 -2.55 16.69 30.24
CA ALA A 1015 -1.14 16.73 29.85
C ALA A 1015 -0.41 17.93 30.50
N LEU A 1016 -1.00 19.12 30.45
CA LEU A 1016 -0.44 20.33 31.05
C LEU A 1016 -0.34 20.25 32.58
N ALA A 1017 -1.31 19.63 33.25
CA ALA A 1017 -1.26 19.40 34.70
C ALA A 1017 -0.07 18.50 35.06
N MET A 1018 0.17 17.44 34.28
CA MET A 1018 1.32 16.56 34.46
C MET A 1018 2.65 17.31 34.24
N ILE A 1019 2.74 18.10 33.17
CA ILE A 1019 3.92 18.92 32.87
C ILE A 1019 4.18 19.95 33.98
N SER A 1020 3.13 20.57 34.51
CA SER A 1020 3.25 21.60 35.57
C SER A 1020 3.76 21.04 36.89
N ASN A 1021 3.50 19.76 37.18
CA ASN A 1021 4.03 19.09 38.36
C ASN A 1021 5.55 18.81 38.27
N ASN A 1022 6.17 18.96 37.10
CA ASN A 1022 7.59 18.69 36.76
C ASN A 1022 8.11 17.27 37.04
N LYS A 1023 7.36 16.48 37.82
CA LYS A 1023 7.69 15.14 38.25
C LYS A 1023 6.46 14.26 38.19
N VAL A 1024 6.66 12.99 37.87
CA VAL A 1024 5.65 11.95 37.97
C VAL A 1024 6.12 10.89 38.96
N GLU A 1025 5.20 10.44 39.81
CA GLU A 1025 5.42 9.32 40.70
C GLU A 1025 5.22 8.00 39.95
N ILE A 1026 6.23 7.14 40.00
CA ILE A 1026 6.17 5.75 39.55
C ILE A 1026 5.91 4.88 40.78
N ASP A 1027 4.90 4.00 40.67
CA ASP A 1027 4.53 3.05 41.71
C ASP A 1027 5.73 2.18 42.13
N GLY A 1028 5.87 1.95 43.43
CA GLY A 1028 6.95 1.17 44.04
C GLY A 1028 6.77 -0.34 43.89
N ALA A 1029 5.59 -0.83 43.51
CA ALA A 1029 5.28 -2.23 43.26
C ALA A 1029 5.90 -2.74 41.93
N THR A 1030 7.24 -2.71 41.88
CA THR A 1030 8.06 -3.15 40.75
C THR A 1030 8.69 -4.51 41.02
N SER A 1031 9.20 -5.17 39.99
CA SER A 1031 9.98 -6.40 40.16
C SER A 1031 11.46 -6.09 40.38
N GLU A 1032 12.12 -6.91 41.19
CA GLU A 1032 13.54 -6.79 41.53
C GLU A 1032 14.23 -8.15 41.40
N ILE A 1033 15.50 -8.15 41.00
CA ILE A 1033 16.33 -9.37 40.90
C ILE A 1033 17.26 -9.42 42.10
N ILE A 1034 17.17 -10.50 42.86
CA ILE A 1034 18.08 -10.84 43.94
C ILE A 1034 19.33 -11.43 43.30
N GLU A 1035 20.38 -10.61 43.15
CA GLU A 1035 21.60 -10.96 42.40
C GLU A 1035 22.20 -12.30 42.87
N GLU A 1036 22.17 -12.58 44.18
CA GLU A 1036 22.72 -13.80 44.81
C GLU A 1036 22.03 -15.09 44.36
N LEU A 1037 20.77 -15.02 43.91
CA LEU A 1037 19.98 -16.16 43.45
C LEU A 1037 19.95 -16.27 41.92
N CYS A 1038 20.41 -15.25 41.21
CA CYS A 1038 20.33 -15.20 39.75
C CYS A 1038 21.45 -16.05 39.12
N SER A 1039 21.06 -17.10 38.40
CA SER A 1039 22.00 -17.96 37.65
C SER A 1039 22.42 -17.40 36.29
N GLY A 1040 21.88 -16.23 35.90
CA GLY A 1040 22.18 -15.61 34.60
C GLY A 1040 21.58 -16.33 33.39
N CYS A 1041 20.49 -17.10 33.56
CA CYS A 1041 19.88 -17.92 32.50
C CYS A 1041 19.21 -17.14 31.35
N ARG A 1042 19.01 -15.83 31.52
CA ARG A 1042 18.42 -14.88 30.54
C ARG A 1042 16.97 -15.17 30.10
N ILE A 1043 16.27 -16.12 30.72
CA ILE A 1043 14.86 -16.43 30.41
C ILE A 1043 13.98 -15.19 30.56
N CYS A 1044 14.19 -14.41 31.63
CA CYS A 1044 13.41 -13.22 31.92
C CYS A 1044 13.57 -12.09 30.88
N ASN A 1045 14.70 -12.02 30.17
CA ASN A 1045 15.05 -10.88 29.32
C ASN A 1045 14.02 -10.66 28.19
N ASN A 1046 13.57 -11.74 27.56
CA ASN A 1046 12.63 -11.67 26.43
C ASN A 1046 11.16 -11.74 26.86
N LEU A 1047 10.88 -11.86 28.17
CA LEU A 1047 9.51 -11.97 28.70
C LEU A 1047 8.91 -10.62 29.08
N CYS A 1048 9.74 -9.57 29.22
CA CYS A 1048 9.26 -8.27 29.63
C CYS A 1048 8.62 -7.51 28.45
N PRO A 1049 7.32 -7.20 28.49
CA PRO A 1049 6.67 -6.45 27.40
C PRO A 1049 7.08 -4.97 27.35
N TYR A 1050 7.80 -4.50 28.38
CA TYR A 1050 8.26 -3.11 28.51
C TYR A 1050 9.77 -2.98 28.33
N SER A 1051 10.46 -4.07 27.94
CA SER A 1051 11.92 -4.11 27.78
C SER A 1051 12.68 -3.61 29.03
N ALA A 1052 12.11 -3.84 30.22
CA ALA A 1052 12.68 -3.38 31.48
C ALA A 1052 13.86 -4.24 31.95
N ILE A 1053 14.15 -5.37 31.32
CA ILE A 1053 15.12 -6.36 31.81
C ILE A 1053 16.30 -6.45 30.85
N THR A 1054 17.50 -6.23 31.36
CA THR A 1054 18.76 -6.31 30.60
C THR A 1054 19.71 -7.33 31.23
N PHE A 1055 20.62 -7.90 30.44
CA PHE A 1055 21.69 -8.74 30.99
C PHE A 1055 22.93 -7.91 31.29
N ASN A 1056 23.45 -7.96 32.51
CA ASN A 1056 24.72 -7.35 32.87
C ASN A 1056 25.85 -8.35 32.59
N GLU A 1057 26.57 -8.15 31.48
CA GLU A 1057 27.67 -9.04 31.06
C GLU A 1057 28.84 -9.08 32.07
N THR A 1058 29.01 -8.04 32.90
CA THR A 1058 30.08 -8.01 33.91
C THR A 1058 29.72 -8.85 35.13
N LYS A 1059 28.50 -8.66 35.67
CA LYS A 1059 28.02 -9.41 36.83
C LYS A 1059 27.53 -10.81 36.51
N LYS A 1060 27.28 -11.10 35.22
CA LYS A 1060 26.63 -12.33 34.73
C LYS A 1060 25.23 -12.58 35.30
N VAL A 1061 24.53 -11.52 35.67
CA VAL A 1061 23.14 -11.56 36.16
C VAL A 1061 22.26 -10.67 35.30
N SER A 1062 20.95 -10.91 35.31
CA SER A 1062 19.99 -9.97 34.74
C SER A 1062 19.69 -8.85 35.73
N GLU A 1063 19.37 -7.66 35.23
CA GLU A 1063 18.99 -6.48 36.00
C GLU A 1063 17.65 -5.93 35.50
N ILE A 1064 16.81 -5.44 36.41
CA ILE A 1064 15.53 -4.81 36.07
C ILE A 1064 15.67 -3.30 36.24
N ASN A 1065 15.34 -2.55 35.19
CA ASN A 1065 15.14 -1.11 35.27
C ASN A 1065 13.79 -0.84 35.95
N PRO A 1066 13.80 -0.34 37.19
CA PRO A 1066 12.58 -0.14 37.98
C PRO A 1066 11.71 1.00 37.47
N VAL A 1067 12.26 1.86 36.60
CA VAL A 1067 11.51 2.96 35.96
C VAL A 1067 10.63 2.43 34.82
N LEU A 1068 11.12 1.43 34.09
CA LEU A 1068 10.38 0.76 33.02
C LEU A 1068 9.46 -0.35 33.53
N CYS A 1069 9.79 -0.94 34.69
CA CYS A 1069 9.02 -2.04 35.25
C CYS A 1069 7.62 -1.59 35.70
N LYS A 1070 6.58 -2.21 35.13
CA LYS A 1070 5.18 -1.98 35.53
C LYS A 1070 4.64 -3.01 36.53
N GLY A 1071 5.52 -3.80 37.15
CA GLY A 1071 5.11 -4.78 38.16
C GLY A 1071 4.20 -5.91 37.64
N CYS A 1072 4.23 -6.23 36.34
CA CYS A 1072 3.30 -7.20 35.75
C CYS A 1072 3.48 -8.65 36.23
N GLY A 1073 4.59 -8.98 36.90
CA GLY A 1073 4.84 -10.30 37.48
C GLY A 1073 5.22 -11.41 36.48
N VAL A 1074 5.22 -11.17 35.17
CA VAL A 1074 5.53 -12.20 34.15
C VAL A 1074 6.94 -12.78 34.33
N CYS A 1075 7.93 -11.94 34.62
CA CYS A 1075 9.29 -12.40 34.87
C CYS A 1075 9.43 -13.11 36.23
N VAL A 1076 8.62 -12.73 37.22
CA VAL A 1076 8.59 -13.35 38.56
C VAL A 1076 8.13 -14.81 38.42
N SER A 1077 7.00 -15.04 37.75
CA SER A 1077 6.44 -16.38 37.58
C SER A 1077 7.27 -17.30 36.68
N ALA A 1078 8.11 -16.74 35.81
CA ALA A 1078 8.93 -17.51 34.88
C ALA A 1078 10.37 -17.77 35.37
N CYS A 1079 10.80 -17.16 36.48
CA CYS A 1079 12.17 -17.32 36.97
C CYS A 1079 12.35 -18.72 37.58
N PRO A 1080 13.18 -19.61 37.01
CA PRO A 1080 13.32 -20.96 37.53
C PRO A 1080 14.11 -21.04 38.83
N SER A 1081 14.86 -19.99 39.19
CA SER A 1081 15.66 -19.93 40.41
C SER A 1081 15.02 -19.10 41.52
N ASP A 1082 13.77 -18.66 41.34
CA ASP A 1082 13.08 -17.72 42.26
C ASP A 1082 13.89 -16.45 42.57
N ALA A 1083 14.83 -16.08 41.69
CA ALA A 1083 15.68 -14.92 41.87
C ALA A 1083 14.97 -13.59 41.63
N ILE A 1084 13.74 -13.60 41.11
CA ILE A 1084 12.99 -12.37 40.81
C ILE A 1084 11.81 -12.29 41.78
N THR A 1085 11.71 -11.19 42.51
CA THR A 1085 10.59 -10.91 43.41
C THR A 1085 9.72 -9.79 42.85
N GLY A 1086 8.40 -9.90 43.00
CA GLY A 1086 7.47 -8.81 42.72
C GLY A 1086 7.19 -8.04 44.00
N ASN A 1087 7.74 -6.83 44.15
CA ASN A 1087 7.44 -6.01 45.32
C ASN A 1087 5.93 -5.75 45.38
N HIS A 1088 5.34 -5.91 46.57
CA HIS A 1088 3.88 -5.89 46.82
C HIS A 1088 3.08 -7.12 46.32
N PHE A 1089 3.74 -8.07 45.66
CA PHE A 1089 3.17 -9.34 45.16
C PHE A 1089 4.16 -10.51 45.35
N THR A 1090 4.81 -10.57 46.51
CA THR A 1090 5.81 -11.63 46.80
C THR A 1090 5.12 -12.99 46.95
N ASN A 1091 5.85 -14.09 46.73
CA ASN A 1091 5.32 -15.45 46.91
C ASN A 1091 4.68 -15.64 48.30
N LYS A 1092 5.30 -15.08 49.34
CA LYS A 1092 4.76 -15.12 50.71
C LYS A 1092 3.43 -14.40 50.85
N GLN A 1093 3.29 -13.21 50.25
CA GLN A 1093 2.06 -12.43 50.26
C GLN A 1093 0.93 -13.14 49.50
N ILE A 1094 1.22 -13.72 48.33
CA ILE A 1094 0.23 -14.43 47.51
C ILE A 1094 -0.21 -15.73 48.18
N MET A 1095 0.73 -16.51 48.73
CA MET A 1095 0.38 -17.75 49.45
C MET A 1095 -0.47 -17.46 50.68
N ALA A 1096 -0.15 -16.39 51.42
CA ALA A 1096 -0.99 -15.97 52.55
C ALA A 1096 -2.40 -15.55 52.11
N GLU A 1097 -2.53 -14.86 50.98
CA GLU A 1097 -3.86 -14.53 50.41
C GLU A 1097 -4.65 -15.80 50.08
N ILE A 1098 -4.01 -16.79 49.46
CA ILE A 1098 -4.64 -18.07 49.11
C ILE A 1098 -5.05 -18.84 50.36
N GLU A 1099 -4.18 -18.94 51.36
CA GLU A 1099 -4.48 -19.59 52.64
C GLU A 1099 -5.68 -18.93 53.32
N GLY A 1100 -5.73 -17.59 53.36
CA GLY A 1100 -6.85 -16.87 53.94
C GLY A 1100 -8.16 -16.99 53.17
N VAL A 1101 -8.12 -17.21 51.85
CA VAL A 1101 -9.35 -17.48 51.06
C VAL A 1101 -9.86 -18.92 51.28
N LEU A 1102 -8.98 -19.85 51.67
CA LEU A 1102 -9.29 -21.28 51.84
C LEU A 1102 -9.54 -21.70 53.29
N ALA A 1103 -9.28 -20.82 54.26
CA ALA A 1103 -9.58 -21.01 55.68
C ALA A 1103 -11.09 -21.11 55.93
#